data_AF-A0A5C6FG99-F1
#
_entry.id   AF-A0A5C6FG99-F1
#
_cell.length_a   1.000
_cell.length_b   1.000
_cell.length_c   1.000
_cell.angle_alpha   90.00
_cell.angle_beta   90.00
_cell.angle_gamma   90.00
#
_symmetry.space_group_name_H-M   'P 1'
#
loop_
_entity.id
_entity.type
_entity.pdbx_description
1 polymer ?
#
loop_
_entity_poly.entity_id
_entity_poly.type
_entity_poly.pdbx_seq_one_letter_code
_entity_poly.pdbx_strand_id
1 'polypeptide(L)'
;MLFFPSSTSRRSKVPGTLLIVLLLHFQGRLCQGQENKRGLGANDNFLINSVNASWGYDWSISIDSGGLNGEFVPMAWNGANASGWTNRFNQIDSSGAKYVLGFNEPELVDQSNMTAANAVAQWANLSDRYGFPDSNGQRAVKLVSPAVSDTGAARAWLAEFMEGAEQAGHVVDEIAFHFYSGSSASPQSAANLFLRRVEEYHEAYNRNIWITEFGGIDYGNNFSGDYMQQWNRDFLDIVLPVLDSRDYVTRYAWWNHNNDTRLAVKNAYGLFRPTKVGDPYVGTLETGDTKDLNGSGVGLEMQYLRGGSLVNNGADLGNGAVGRLYAVRDYDSIDTGAVNTNLITSQFGGSSDWGFNNWGSVTVDEYARLQKVGTGTVTMRNIDIYNDGEIHLAGGAANAGTLNISGAGTNALGTGTIRLSSNTSLVLGDAADTAGFILPYDMIYSGGSVTVDAPGIVLTGEGTITNQTTFWVNEDFTIDGNFVGNQPGLVKRGAATMTLNGDNMYLGFTNINDGTLSINGFHGGNDILINNGGTLAGTGTLVSDIVARDGGIVTPGNGIGTLTAANAEFAAGSTLSFELLSITEFDKLVLSGTLDMSPDAIVELILVDSYQPLIGDTFKLFDFNSMVGSFGSVVAPTLSQGVWDFRDLGTTGTLRVVAVPEPMSLGFLLIGSVVVAGVYRRRRR
;
A
#
# COMPACT_ATOMS: atom_id res chain seq x y z
N MET A 1 -22.49 -79.67 0.87
CA MET A 1 -21.81 -80.41 -0.22
C MET A 1 -20.31 -80.21 -0.04
N LEU A 2 -19.63 -81.26 0.45
CA LEU A 2 -18.22 -81.64 0.23
C LEU A 2 -17.03 -80.81 0.82
N PHE A 3 -16.33 -81.49 1.75
CA PHE A 3 -14.87 -81.60 2.02
C PHE A 3 -14.03 -80.51 2.74
N PHE A 4 -13.45 -80.91 3.88
CA PHE A 4 -12.15 -80.53 4.48
C PHE A 4 -10.98 -81.22 3.72
N PRO A 5 -9.64 -80.88 3.81
CA PRO A 5 -8.86 -80.68 5.07
C PRO A 5 -7.55 -79.82 5.04
N SER A 6 -6.93 -79.70 6.24
CA SER A 6 -5.50 -79.53 6.66
C SER A 6 -4.45 -78.81 5.76
N SER A 7 -3.56 -77.97 6.30
CA SER A 7 -2.32 -78.41 6.97
C SER A 7 -1.49 -77.25 7.55
N THR A 8 -0.67 -77.58 8.54
CA THR A 8 0.34 -76.79 9.24
C THR A 8 1.59 -76.49 8.40
N SER A 9 2.19 -75.29 8.50
CA SER A 9 3.66 -75.15 8.48
C SER A 9 4.15 -73.83 9.10
N ARG A 10 5.39 -73.87 9.61
CA ARG A 10 6.07 -72.96 10.53
C ARG A 10 6.88 -71.86 9.81
N ARG A 11 7.17 -70.81 10.61
CA ARG A 11 8.42 -70.01 10.71
C ARG A 11 8.52 -68.63 10.03
N SER A 12 8.62 -67.64 10.94
CA SER A 12 9.58 -66.51 11.02
C SER A 12 9.59 -65.45 9.93
N LYS A 13 9.09 -64.25 10.27
CA LYS A 13 9.62 -62.97 9.79
C LYS A 13 9.54 -61.90 10.90
N VAL A 14 10.73 -61.45 11.32
CA VAL A 14 11.18 -60.09 11.69
C VAL A 14 10.10 -59.07 12.12
N PRO A 15 10.21 -58.44 13.31
CA PRO A 15 9.36 -57.30 13.63
C PRO A 15 9.85 -56.06 12.86
N GLY A 16 9.06 -55.62 11.88
CA GLY A 16 9.21 -54.31 11.26
C GLY A 16 8.78 -53.23 12.25
N THR A 17 9.70 -52.34 12.58
CA THR A 17 9.43 -51.09 13.30
C THR A 17 8.43 -50.27 12.49
N LEU A 18 7.20 -50.17 12.98
CA LEU A 18 6.17 -49.32 12.40
C LEU A 18 6.52 -47.87 12.75
N LEU A 19 7.14 -47.16 11.80
CA LEU A 19 7.37 -45.73 11.88
C LEU A 19 6.01 -45.04 11.71
N ILE A 20 5.36 -44.70 12.82
CA ILE A 20 4.17 -43.84 12.79
C ILE A 20 4.66 -42.42 12.53
N VAL A 21 4.61 -42.00 11.26
CA VAL A 21 4.68 -40.59 10.89
C VAL A 21 3.35 -39.96 11.30
N LEU A 22 3.33 -39.37 12.50
CA LEU A 22 2.20 -38.57 12.95
C LEU A 22 2.21 -37.26 12.15
N LEU A 23 1.39 -37.19 11.10
CA LEU A 23 1.03 -35.94 10.43
C LEU A 23 0.22 -35.07 11.40
N LEU A 24 0.92 -34.34 12.26
CA LEU A 24 0.35 -33.24 13.03
C LEU A 24 0.03 -32.11 12.05
N HIS A 25 -1.25 -31.99 11.70
CA HIS A 25 -1.79 -30.77 11.12
C HIS A 25 -1.62 -29.66 12.16
N PHE A 26 -0.69 -28.74 11.91
CA PHE A 26 -0.50 -27.53 12.68
C PHE A 26 -1.72 -26.63 12.51
N GLN A 27 -2.61 -26.63 13.49
CA GLN A 27 -3.54 -25.53 13.70
C GLN A 27 -3.08 -24.73 14.91
N GLY A 28 -2.85 -23.43 14.69
CA GLY A 28 -2.72 -22.39 15.72
C GLY A 28 -1.44 -22.43 16.56
N ARG A 29 -0.35 -21.82 16.07
CA ARG A 29 0.73 -21.31 16.91
C ARG A 29 0.74 -19.79 16.91
N LEU A 30 -0.11 -19.18 17.73
CA LEU A 30 0.16 -17.88 18.32
C LEU A 30 -0.33 -17.95 19.77
N CYS A 31 0.51 -18.52 20.63
CA CYS A 31 0.32 -18.43 22.07
C CYS A 31 1.09 -17.21 22.59
N GLN A 32 0.45 -16.48 23.49
CA GLN A 32 0.97 -15.31 24.20
C GLN A 32 2.41 -15.49 24.70
N GLY A 33 3.24 -14.47 24.50
CA GLY A 33 4.33 -14.11 25.41
C GLY A 33 5.62 -14.92 25.35
N GLN A 34 5.95 -15.56 24.24
CA GLN A 34 7.31 -16.10 24.07
C GLN A 34 8.25 -14.92 23.77
N GLU A 35 9.21 -14.62 24.65
CA GLU A 35 10.29 -13.67 24.31
C GLU A 35 10.92 -14.14 23.00
N ASN A 36 10.80 -13.33 21.95
CA ASN A 36 11.24 -13.71 20.62
C ASN A 36 12.76 -13.88 20.68
N LYS A 37 13.28 -15.08 20.42
CA LYS A 37 14.70 -15.45 20.64
C LYS A 37 15.62 -15.01 19.49
N ARG A 38 15.01 -14.67 18.35
CA ARG A 38 15.66 -14.33 17.08
C ARG A 38 16.41 -13.00 17.17
N GLY A 39 17.67 -13.01 16.76
CA GLY A 39 18.51 -11.83 16.64
C GLY A 39 19.30 -11.78 15.35
N LEU A 40 20.07 -10.71 15.15
CA LEU A 40 20.96 -10.61 13.99
C LEU A 40 22.26 -9.88 14.35
N GLY A 41 23.39 -10.45 13.93
CA GLY A 41 24.66 -9.74 13.90
C GLY A 41 24.77 -8.88 12.63
N ALA A 42 24.69 -7.55 12.71
CA ALA A 42 24.84 -6.65 11.56
C ALA A 42 25.11 -5.20 11.99
N ASN A 43 25.79 -4.43 11.13
CA ASN A 43 26.09 -3.01 11.36
C ASN A 43 24.99 -2.07 10.79
N ASP A 44 23.85 -2.62 10.35
CA ASP A 44 22.71 -1.86 9.79
C ASP A 44 21.44 -2.21 10.59
N ASN A 45 21.01 -1.29 11.46
CA ASN A 45 19.81 -1.48 12.29
C ASN A 45 18.53 -1.68 11.47
N PHE A 46 18.46 -1.14 10.24
CA PHE A 46 17.31 -1.36 9.36
C PHE A 46 17.28 -2.79 8.80
N LEU A 47 18.45 -3.39 8.55
CA LEU A 47 18.55 -4.81 8.19
C LEU A 47 18.08 -5.70 9.36
N ILE A 48 18.51 -5.40 10.59
CA ILE A 48 18.09 -6.14 11.80
C ILE A 48 16.56 -6.05 11.96
N ASN A 49 16.00 -4.85 11.82
CA ASN A 49 14.55 -4.66 11.88
C ASN A 49 13.80 -5.41 10.77
N SER A 50 14.37 -5.48 9.56
CA SER A 50 13.72 -6.15 8.42
C SER A 50 13.54 -7.64 8.60
N VAL A 51 14.31 -8.25 9.51
CA VAL A 51 14.18 -9.68 9.83
C VAL A 51 13.37 -9.96 11.09
N ASN A 52 12.65 -8.95 11.61
CA ASN A 52 11.87 -9.03 12.85
C ASN A 52 12.69 -9.53 14.06
N ALA A 53 14.00 -9.25 14.08
CA ALA A 53 14.88 -9.59 15.18
C ALA A 53 14.54 -8.75 16.42
N SER A 54 14.45 -9.40 17.58
CA SER A 54 14.18 -8.75 18.87
C SER A 54 15.44 -8.21 19.54
N TRP A 55 16.60 -8.59 19.02
CA TRP A 55 17.90 -8.11 19.47
C TRP A 55 18.92 -8.12 18.33
N GLY A 56 19.97 -7.32 18.47
CA GLY A 56 21.05 -7.23 17.49
C GLY A 56 22.39 -6.93 18.13
N TYR A 57 23.47 -7.18 17.38
CA TYR A 57 24.83 -6.81 17.75
C TYR A 57 25.66 -6.57 16.48
N ASP A 58 26.82 -5.93 16.60
CA ASP A 58 27.66 -5.56 15.45
C ASP A 58 29.15 -5.86 15.69
N TRP A 59 29.42 -6.85 16.56
CA TRP A 59 30.76 -7.21 17.07
C TRP A 59 31.50 -6.09 17.82
N SER A 60 30.87 -4.94 18.01
CA SER A 60 31.47 -3.80 18.69
C SER A 60 31.00 -3.68 20.14
N ILE A 61 31.79 -2.97 20.94
CA ILE A 61 31.40 -2.55 22.28
C ILE A 61 30.55 -1.27 22.24
N SER A 62 30.58 -0.55 21.11
CA SER A 62 29.86 0.71 20.95
C SER A 62 28.40 0.39 20.72
N ILE A 63 27.53 1.10 21.40
CA ILE A 63 26.10 0.85 21.30
C ILE A 63 25.52 1.84 20.32
N ASP A 64 25.10 1.35 19.16
CA ASP A 64 24.33 2.15 18.23
C ASP A 64 22.88 2.20 18.70
N SER A 65 22.51 3.30 19.36
CA SER A 65 21.17 3.54 19.88
C SER A 65 20.17 4.03 18.83
N GLY A 66 20.54 4.11 17.54
CA GLY A 66 19.73 4.69 16.49
C GLY A 66 18.88 3.68 15.72
N GLY A 67 17.56 3.67 15.94
CA GLY A 67 16.60 3.09 15.00
C GLY A 67 16.42 1.57 15.03
N LEU A 68 17.07 0.85 15.95
CA LEU A 68 16.78 -0.57 16.21
C LEU A 68 15.47 -0.72 17.00
N ASN A 69 14.58 -1.62 16.57
CA ASN A 69 13.31 -1.92 17.26
C ASN A 69 13.52 -2.80 18.51
N GLY A 70 14.60 -3.59 18.52
CA GLY A 70 14.98 -4.54 19.56
C GLY A 70 16.11 -4.06 20.48
N GLU A 71 16.62 -4.97 21.29
CA GLU A 71 17.77 -4.71 22.18
C GLU A 71 19.09 -4.78 21.40
N PHE A 72 19.93 -3.75 21.52
CA PHE A 72 21.32 -3.84 21.10
C PHE A 72 22.17 -4.51 22.20
N VAL A 73 22.98 -5.50 21.83
CA VAL A 73 23.88 -6.23 22.74
C VAL A 73 25.34 -5.93 22.40
N PRO A 74 26.09 -5.21 23.25
CA PRO A 74 27.51 -4.95 23.04
C PRO A 74 28.36 -6.21 23.15
N MET A 75 29.48 -6.25 22.43
CA MET A 75 30.46 -7.32 22.47
C MET A 75 31.84 -6.79 22.90
N ALA A 76 32.40 -7.43 23.93
CA ALA A 76 33.82 -7.28 24.28
C ALA A 76 34.66 -8.21 23.41
N TRP A 77 34.82 -7.86 22.12
CA TRP A 77 35.37 -8.75 21.09
C TRP A 77 36.71 -9.41 21.44
N ASN A 78 37.61 -8.72 22.15
CA ASN A 78 38.90 -9.24 22.64
C ASN A 78 39.29 -8.63 24.01
N GLY A 79 40.44 -9.00 24.58
CA GLY A 79 41.03 -8.33 25.74
C GLY A 79 41.45 -6.87 25.48
N ALA A 80 41.73 -6.10 26.53
CA ALA A 80 42.17 -4.71 26.43
C ALA A 80 43.12 -4.30 27.57
N ASN A 81 43.79 -3.17 27.39
CA ASN A 81 44.51 -2.50 28.49
C ASN A 81 43.52 -1.77 29.43
N ALA A 82 44.01 -1.24 30.56
CA ALA A 82 43.16 -0.61 31.58
C ALA A 82 42.32 0.57 31.06
N SER A 83 42.90 1.45 30.23
CA SER A 83 42.16 2.55 29.59
C SER A 83 41.10 2.04 28.62
N GLY A 84 41.39 0.95 27.90
CA GLY A 84 40.43 0.30 27.01
C GLY A 84 39.23 -0.21 27.79
N TRP A 85 39.44 -0.96 28.88
CA TRP A 85 38.35 -1.43 29.74
C TRP A 85 37.54 -0.29 30.35
N THR A 86 38.21 0.78 30.80
CA THR A 86 37.52 1.98 31.30
C THR A 86 36.56 2.57 30.26
N ASN A 87 37.01 2.69 29.00
CA ASN A 87 36.16 3.20 27.92
C ASN A 87 34.99 2.26 27.61
N ARG A 88 35.23 0.93 27.61
CA ARG A 88 34.19 -0.07 27.38
C ARG A 88 33.11 -0.03 28.46
N PHE A 89 33.49 0.12 29.72
CA PHE A 89 32.52 0.24 30.83
C PHE A 89 31.69 1.51 30.71
N ASN A 90 32.29 2.65 30.37
CA ASN A 90 31.54 3.87 30.15
C ASN A 90 30.47 3.70 29.05
N GLN A 91 30.79 2.99 27.97
CA GLN A 91 29.84 2.70 26.89
C GLN A 91 28.70 1.79 27.35
N ILE A 92 29.03 0.65 27.98
CA ILE A 92 28.02 -0.29 28.50
C ILE A 92 27.12 0.41 29.54
N ASP A 93 27.71 1.05 30.56
CA ASP A 93 26.96 1.69 31.64
C ASP A 93 26.03 2.80 31.15
N SER A 94 26.43 3.53 30.09
CA SER A 94 25.63 4.62 29.51
C SER A 94 24.45 4.15 28.65
N SER A 95 24.40 2.87 28.29
CA SER A 95 23.47 2.36 27.28
C SER A 95 22.21 1.70 27.82
N GLY A 96 22.25 1.25 29.08
CA GLY A 96 21.21 0.39 29.63
C GLY A 96 21.19 -1.04 29.07
N ALA A 97 22.29 -1.51 28.47
CA ALA A 97 22.43 -2.90 28.01
C ALA A 97 22.15 -3.90 29.13
N LYS A 98 21.46 -5.00 28.81
CA LYS A 98 21.16 -6.07 29.79
C LYS A 98 22.14 -7.23 29.70
N TYR A 99 22.84 -7.34 28.58
CA TYR A 99 23.82 -8.38 28.30
C TYR A 99 25.08 -7.78 27.70
N VAL A 100 26.21 -8.44 27.92
CA VAL A 100 27.47 -8.21 27.20
C VAL A 100 27.95 -9.55 26.65
N LEU A 101 28.20 -9.60 25.33
CA LEU A 101 28.84 -10.74 24.68
C LEU A 101 30.35 -10.73 24.96
N GLY A 102 30.91 -11.91 25.22
CA GLY A 102 32.33 -12.11 25.46
C GLY A 102 33.19 -12.06 24.19
N PHE A 103 34.39 -12.62 24.30
CA PHE A 103 35.38 -12.60 23.22
C PHE A 103 34.93 -13.43 22.01
N ASN A 104 35.23 -12.97 20.80
CA ASN A 104 34.82 -13.62 19.55
C ASN A 104 35.88 -14.60 19.06
N GLU A 105 35.54 -15.89 18.99
CA GLU A 105 36.37 -17.00 18.50
C GLU A 105 37.83 -16.93 18.98
N PRO A 106 38.05 -16.85 20.31
CA PRO A 106 39.39 -16.63 20.89
C PRO A 106 40.40 -17.71 20.57
N GLU A 107 39.96 -18.93 20.26
CA GLU A 107 40.83 -20.02 19.87
C GLU A 107 41.44 -19.86 18.46
N LEU A 108 40.91 -18.95 17.64
CA LEU A 108 41.35 -18.73 16.27
C LEU A 108 42.33 -17.55 16.17
N VAL A 109 43.37 -17.73 15.36
CA VAL A 109 44.48 -16.77 15.23
C VAL A 109 44.13 -15.50 14.45
N ASP A 110 43.12 -15.60 13.58
CA ASP A 110 42.57 -14.54 12.74
C ASP A 110 41.35 -13.84 13.37
N GLN A 111 40.99 -14.25 14.58
CA GLN A 111 39.90 -13.68 15.38
C GLN A 111 40.48 -13.00 16.64
N SER A 112 39.85 -13.13 17.81
CA SER A 112 40.34 -12.45 19.01
C SER A 112 41.66 -13.00 19.54
N ASN A 113 42.05 -14.22 19.13
CA ASN A 113 43.38 -14.82 19.32
C ASN A 113 43.89 -14.74 20.76
N MET A 114 43.24 -15.46 21.66
CA MET A 114 43.51 -15.46 23.09
C MET A 114 43.70 -16.90 23.57
N THR A 115 44.70 -17.14 24.42
CA THR A 115 44.74 -18.40 25.18
C THR A 115 43.65 -18.39 26.25
N ALA A 116 43.17 -19.55 26.68
CA ALA A 116 42.16 -19.63 27.74
C ALA A 116 42.63 -18.94 29.03
N ALA A 117 43.89 -19.14 29.43
CA ALA A 117 44.49 -18.43 30.57
C ALA A 117 44.50 -16.90 30.41
N ASN A 118 44.79 -16.37 29.21
CA ASN A 118 44.72 -14.93 28.96
C ASN A 118 43.27 -14.43 28.98
N ALA A 119 42.33 -15.18 28.41
CA ALA A 119 40.92 -14.85 28.44
C ALA A 119 40.36 -14.83 29.86
N VAL A 120 40.69 -15.79 30.73
CA VAL A 120 40.32 -15.78 32.16
C VAL A 120 40.83 -14.51 32.84
N ALA A 121 42.10 -14.15 32.63
CA ALA A 121 42.67 -12.94 33.21
C ALA A 121 41.99 -11.65 32.71
N GLN A 122 41.59 -11.60 31.44
CA GLN A 122 40.86 -10.47 30.87
C GLN A 122 39.40 -10.43 31.34
N TRP A 123 38.78 -11.60 31.50
CA TRP A 123 37.40 -11.77 31.95
C TRP A 123 37.16 -11.26 33.37
N ALA A 124 38.19 -11.27 34.22
CA ALA A 124 38.15 -10.66 35.55
C ALA A 124 37.57 -9.23 35.51
N ASN A 125 37.91 -8.42 34.50
CA ASN A 125 37.39 -7.05 34.37
C ASN A 125 35.86 -7.01 34.22
N LEU A 126 35.29 -7.88 33.38
CA LEU A 126 33.83 -7.98 33.20
C LEU A 126 33.16 -8.56 34.45
N SER A 127 33.72 -9.65 34.98
CA SER A 127 33.20 -10.34 36.16
C SER A 127 33.19 -9.45 37.40
N ASP A 128 34.27 -8.72 37.67
CA ASP A 128 34.37 -7.84 38.83
C ASP A 128 33.39 -6.67 38.74
N ARG A 129 33.12 -6.17 37.52
CA ARG A 129 32.22 -5.04 37.29
C ARG A 129 30.74 -5.44 37.32
N TYR A 130 30.38 -6.57 36.72
CA TYR A 130 28.98 -6.95 36.44
C TYR A 130 28.56 -8.33 36.98
N GLY A 131 29.52 -9.17 37.37
CA GLY A 131 29.28 -10.54 37.80
C GLY A 131 28.57 -10.65 39.15
N PHE A 132 28.69 -9.64 40.00
CA PHE A 132 28.14 -9.66 41.35
C PHE A 132 27.03 -8.62 41.54
N PRO A 133 26.03 -8.90 42.39
CA PRO A 133 24.98 -7.95 42.69
C PRO A 133 25.53 -6.64 43.27
N ASP A 134 24.89 -5.52 42.90
CA ASP A 134 25.14 -4.22 43.52
C ASP A 134 24.67 -4.20 44.99
N SER A 135 24.81 -3.05 45.66
CA SER A 135 24.36 -2.87 47.04
C SER A 135 22.86 -3.08 47.26
N ASN A 136 22.06 -3.11 46.18
CA ASN A 136 20.62 -3.36 46.20
C ASN A 136 20.27 -4.81 45.84
N GLY A 137 21.27 -5.67 45.63
CA GLY A 137 21.07 -7.06 45.23
C GLY A 137 20.73 -7.24 43.75
N GLN A 138 20.95 -6.23 42.90
CA GLN A 138 20.64 -6.28 41.48
C GLN A 138 21.88 -6.51 40.62
N ARG A 139 21.73 -7.28 39.54
CA ARG A 139 22.71 -7.36 38.45
C ARG A 139 22.09 -6.75 37.19
N ALA A 140 22.54 -5.56 36.84
CA ALA A 140 22.02 -4.83 35.69
C ALA A 140 22.44 -5.46 34.35
N VAL A 141 23.62 -6.09 34.31
CA VAL A 141 24.23 -6.67 33.12
C VAL A 141 24.60 -8.13 33.36
N LYS A 142 24.15 -9.02 32.48
CA LYS A 142 24.58 -10.43 32.43
C LYS A 142 25.74 -10.62 31.45
N LEU A 143 26.62 -11.58 31.75
CA LEU A 143 27.83 -11.88 31.01
C LEU A 143 27.66 -13.17 30.22
N VAL A 144 27.67 -13.05 28.90
CA VAL A 144 27.61 -14.18 27.97
C VAL A 144 29.03 -14.57 27.62
N SER A 145 29.38 -15.86 27.73
CA SER A 145 30.75 -16.38 27.56
C SER A 145 31.41 -15.93 26.25
N PRO A 146 32.74 -16.09 26.12
CA PRO A 146 33.37 -16.09 24.81
C PRO A 146 32.66 -17.08 23.86
N ALA A 147 32.47 -16.67 22.61
CA ALA A 147 31.78 -17.44 21.58
C ALA A 147 32.80 -18.18 20.71
N VAL A 148 32.89 -19.50 20.87
CA VAL A 148 33.88 -20.35 20.17
C VAL A 148 33.30 -20.97 18.89
N SER A 149 34.15 -21.31 17.90
CA SER A 149 33.80 -21.82 16.56
C SER A 149 33.24 -23.26 16.48
N ASP A 150 33.05 -23.93 17.62
CA ASP A 150 32.63 -25.34 17.74
C ASP A 150 33.52 -26.40 17.03
N THR A 151 34.78 -26.10 16.75
CA THR A 151 35.75 -27.16 16.44
C THR A 151 36.10 -28.00 17.69
N GLY A 152 36.80 -29.12 17.49
CA GLY A 152 37.31 -29.91 18.63
C GLY A 152 38.25 -29.10 19.54
N ALA A 153 39.10 -28.26 18.94
CA ALA A 153 39.99 -27.36 19.66
C ALA A 153 39.21 -26.24 20.36
N ALA A 154 38.21 -25.67 19.70
CA ALA A 154 37.32 -24.65 20.26
C ALA A 154 36.59 -25.12 21.52
N ARG A 155 36.04 -26.34 21.50
CA ARG A 155 35.41 -26.93 22.68
C ARG A 155 36.39 -27.18 23.83
N ALA A 156 37.60 -27.63 23.51
CA ALA A 156 38.65 -27.82 24.52
C ALA A 156 39.07 -26.47 25.14
N TRP A 157 39.19 -25.43 24.32
CA TRP A 157 39.49 -24.07 24.76
C TRP A 157 38.40 -23.53 25.71
N LEU A 158 37.12 -23.71 25.35
CA LEU A 158 36.02 -23.24 26.21
C LEU A 158 36.00 -23.99 27.54
N ALA A 159 36.25 -25.30 27.53
CA ALA A 159 36.34 -26.07 28.76
C ALA A 159 37.46 -25.56 29.68
N GLU A 160 38.65 -25.27 29.14
CA GLU A 160 39.77 -24.67 29.89
C GLU A 160 39.42 -23.27 30.43
N PHE A 161 38.73 -22.44 29.63
CA PHE A 161 38.27 -21.12 30.07
C PHE A 161 37.25 -21.23 31.20
N MET A 162 36.24 -22.09 31.07
CA MET A 162 35.18 -22.25 32.07
C MET A 162 35.72 -22.81 33.38
N GLU A 163 36.63 -23.78 33.33
CA GLU A 163 37.34 -24.30 34.50
C GLU A 163 38.18 -23.20 35.16
N GLY A 164 38.94 -22.43 34.38
CA GLY A 164 39.75 -21.33 34.90
C GLY A 164 38.91 -20.19 35.50
N ALA A 165 37.77 -19.86 34.88
CA ALA A 165 36.82 -18.88 35.39
C ALA A 165 36.20 -19.34 36.72
N GLU A 166 35.80 -20.61 36.83
CA GLU A 166 35.27 -21.19 38.07
C GLU A 166 36.34 -21.18 39.19
N GLN A 167 37.56 -21.61 38.89
CA GLN A 167 38.68 -21.58 39.84
C GLN A 167 39.01 -20.16 40.33
N ALA A 168 38.85 -19.16 39.46
CA ALA A 168 39.06 -17.75 39.79
C ALA A 168 37.83 -17.09 40.46
N GLY A 169 36.71 -17.81 40.60
CA GLY A 169 35.46 -17.26 41.13
C GLY A 169 34.79 -16.24 40.22
N HIS A 170 35.07 -16.27 38.92
CA HIS A 170 34.46 -15.39 37.94
C HIS A 170 33.05 -15.85 37.56
N VAL A 171 32.22 -14.89 37.19
CA VAL A 171 30.82 -15.13 36.80
C VAL A 171 30.72 -15.22 35.28
N VAL A 172 30.03 -16.27 34.83
CA VAL A 172 29.59 -16.49 33.45
C VAL A 172 28.13 -16.94 33.53
N ASP A 173 27.23 -16.13 32.98
CA ASP A 173 25.78 -16.36 33.10
C ASP A 173 25.25 -17.30 32.04
N GLU A 174 25.69 -17.10 30.80
CA GLU A 174 25.19 -17.80 29.62
C GLU A 174 26.37 -18.28 28.76
N ILE A 175 26.17 -19.35 28.01
CA ILE A 175 27.18 -19.90 27.10
C ILE A 175 26.86 -19.51 25.67
N ALA A 176 27.81 -18.86 25.00
CA ALA A 176 27.76 -18.59 23.57
C ALA A 176 28.67 -19.53 22.77
N PHE A 177 28.23 -19.88 21.56
CA PHE A 177 29.06 -20.55 20.57
C PHE A 177 28.56 -20.25 19.16
N HIS A 178 29.42 -20.50 18.17
CA HIS A 178 29.11 -20.40 16.75
C HIS A 178 28.98 -21.78 16.11
N PHE A 179 28.20 -21.88 15.04
CA PHE A 179 28.08 -23.13 14.30
C PHE A 179 27.97 -22.90 12.79
N TYR A 180 28.98 -23.35 12.06
CA TYR A 180 28.95 -23.32 10.60
C TYR A 180 28.99 -24.73 10.02
N SER A 181 27.92 -25.10 9.32
CA SER A 181 27.89 -26.34 8.55
C SER A 181 28.63 -26.13 7.23
N GLY A 182 29.59 -27.01 6.93
CA GLY A 182 30.12 -27.12 5.57
C GLY A 182 29.10 -27.72 4.61
N SER A 183 29.28 -27.47 3.32
CA SER A 183 28.37 -27.87 2.23
C SER A 183 28.35 -29.37 1.89
N SER A 184 29.17 -30.19 2.56
CA SER A 184 29.25 -31.64 2.33
C SER A 184 28.19 -32.47 3.05
N ALA A 185 27.46 -31.88 4.00
CA ALA A 185 26.37 -32.52 4.74
C ALA A 185 25.00 -32.19 4.13
N SER A 186 24.01 -33.09 4.28
CA SER A 186 22.62 -32.74 3.95
C SER A 186 22.06 -31.77 5.00
N PRO A 187 21.05 -30.93 4.68
CA PRO A 187 20.52 -29.97 5.63
C PRO A 187 19.98 -30.66 6.89
N GLN A 188 19.38 -31.86 6.74
CA GLN A 188 18.93 -32.67 7.87
C GLN A 188 20.08 -33.15 8.77
N SER A 189 21.18 -33.66 8.21
CA SER A 189 22.27 -34.17 9.03
C SER A 189 23.02 -33.03 9.72
N ALA A 190 23.16 -31.88 9.06
CA ALA A 190 23.68 -30.65 9.66
C ALA A 190 22.78 -30.15 10.80
N ALA A 191 21.46 -30.09 10.60
CA ALA A 191 20.51 -29.69 11.63
C ALA A 191 20.55 -30.61 12.85
N ASN A 192 20.63 -31.94 12.63
CA ASN A 192 20.75 -32.91 13.72
C ASN A 192 22.07 -32.77 14.51
N LEU A 193 23.17 -32.45 13.82
CA LEU A 193 24.45 -32.18 14.49
C LEU A 193 24.37 -30.88 15.30
N PHE A 194 23.86 -29.81 14.71
CA PHE A 194 23.70 -28.50 15.36
C PHE A 194 22.84 -28.60 16.63
N LEU A 195 21.65 -29.19 16.52
CA LEU A 195 20.73 -29.32 17.65
C LEU A 195 21.29 -30.21 18.76
N ARG A 196 22.11 -31.21 18.41
CA ARG A 196 22.86 -31.99 19.40
C ARG A 196 23.95 -31.16 20.07
N ARG A 197 24.69 -30.32 19.32
CA ARG A 197 25.69 -29.41 19.91
C ARG A 197 25.07 -28.44 20.91
N VAL A 198 23.92 -27.84 20.57
CA VAL A 198 23.15 -26.99 21.49
C VAL A 198 22.85 -27.70 22.81
N GLU A 199 22.47 -28.98 22.76
CA GLU A 199 22.21 -29.80 23.95
C GLU A 199 23.50 -30.13 24.71
N GLU A 200 24.56 -30.54 24.02
CA GLU A 200 25.87 -30.86 24.63
C GLU A 200 26.48 -29.65 25.38
N TYR A 201 26.38 -28.42 24.83
CA TYR A 201 26.83 -27.22 25.56
C TYR A 201 25.98 -26.97 26.82
N HIS A 202 24.65 -27.16 26.72
CA HIS A 202 23.78 -26.99 27.88
C HIS A 202 24.07 -28.01 28.98
N GLU A 203 24.23 -29.29 28.61
CA GLU A 203 24.53 -30.36 29.55
C GLU A 203 25.92 -30.20 30.20
N ALA A 204 26.92 -29.75 29.44
CA ALA A 204 28.29 -29.58 29.95
C ALA A 204 28.40 -28.47 31.01
N TYR A 205 27.66 -27.37 30.85
CA TYR A 205 27.83 -26.18 31.67
C TYR A 205 26.62 -25.85 32.55
N ASN A 206 25.45 -26.44 32.31
CA ASN A 206 24.20 -26.17 33.01
C ASN A 206 23.87 -24.66 33.07
N ARG A 207 23.85 -24.01 31.90
CA ARG A 207 23.53 -22.57 31.68
C ARG A 207 22.66 -22.41 30.43
N ASN A 208 21.97 -21.28 30.26
CA ASN A 208 21.28 -21.05 28.99
C ASN A 208 22.29 -20.79 27.87
N ILE A 209 21.80 -21.00 26.66
CA ILE A 209 22.58 -21.07 25.44
C ILE A 209 22.21 -19.91 24.53
N TRP A 210 23.25 -19.24 24.06
CA TRP A 210 23.20 -18.25 23.00
C TRP A 210 23.92 -18.83 21.78
N ILE A 211 23.26 -18.82 20.62
CA ILE A 211 23.91 -19.15 19.35
C ILE A 211 24.12 -17.83 18.61
N THR A 212 25.27 -17.20 18.77
CA THR A 212 25.50 -15.83 18.28
C THR A 212 25.80 -15.77 16.79
N GLU A 213 26.22 -16.88 16.20
CA GLU A 213 26.34 -17.05 14.75
C GLU A 213 26.07 -18.49 14.35
N PHE A 214 25.23 -18.70 13.33
CA PHE A 214 25.10 -20.00 12.69
C PHE A 214 24.64 -19.91 11.23
N GLY A 215 25.07 -20.87 10.41
CA GLY A 215 24.66 -20.95 9.00
C GLY A 215 25.33 -22.10 8.23
N GLY A 216 24.81 -22.40 7.05
CA GLY A 216 25.45 -23.30 6.07
C GLY A 216 26.24 -22.49 5.05
N ILE A 217 27.57 -22.64 5.04
CA ILE A 217 28.44 -21.89 4.14
C ILE A 217 29.24 -22.86 3.27
N ASP A 218 29.20 -22.65 1.97
CA ASP A 218 30.03 -23.37 1.02
C ASP A 218 31.34 -22.63 0.74
N TYR A 219 32.28 -22.69 1.69
CA TYR A 219 33.59 -22.04 1.56
C TYR A 219 34.38 -22.44 0.31
N GLY A 220 34.09 -23.61 -0.28
CA GLY A 220 34.76 -24.10 -1.48
C GLY A 220 34.10 -23.68 -2.80
N ASN A 221 32.93 -23.03 -2.77
CA ASN A 221 32.10 -22.76 -3.96
C ASN A 221 31.89 -24.01 -4.83
N ASN A 222 31.65 -25.15 -4.19
CA ASN A 222 31.41 -26.44 -4.83
C ASN A 222 29.98 -26.57 -5.35
N PHE A 223 29.04 -25.78 -4.82
CA PHE A 223 27.63 -25.79 -5.16
C PHE A 223 27.17 -24.43 -5.70
N SER A 224 26.03 -24.43 -6.38
CA SER A 224 25.42 -23.19 -6.88
C SER A 224 24.79 -22.40 -5.72
N GLY A 225 24.66 -21.08 -5.89
CA GLY A 225 24.03 -20.21 -4.90
C GLY A 225 22.56 -20.56 -4.68
N ASP A 226 21.83 -20.88 -5.75
CA ASP A 226 20.42 -21.30 -5.66
C ASP A 226 20.27 -22.60 -4.85
N TYR A 227 21.21 -23.54 -5.00
CA TYR A 227 21.25 -24.76 -4.20
C TYR A 227 21.54 -24.46 -2.73
N MET A 228 22.55 -23.63 -2.43
CA MET A 228 22.92 -23.32 -1.05
C MET A 228 21.86 -22.51 -0.32
N GLN A 229 21.13 -21.62 -1.01
CA GLN A 229 19.99 -20.95 -0.39
C GLN A 229 18.82 -21.92 -0.10
N GLN A 230 18.54 -22.86 -1.00
CA GLN A 230 17.55 -23.90 -0.70
C GLN A 230 17.99 -24.77 0.48
N TRP A 231 19.26 -25.18 0.50
CA TRP A 231 19.85 -25.95 1.60
C TRP A 231 19.68 -25.22 2.94
N ASN A 232 19.97 -23.91 2.98
CA ASN A 232 19.86 -23.11 4.21
C ASN A 232 18.40 -22.90 4.63
N ARG A 233 17.47 -22.72 3.68
CA ARG A 233 16.03 -22.70 3.97
C ARG A 233 15.59 -24.01 4.63
N ASP A 234 15.94 -25.15 4.04
CA ASP A 234 15.60 -26.48 4.57
C ASP A 234 16.21 -26.73 5.95
N PHE A 235 17.43 -26.24 6.20
CA PHE A 235 18.06 -26.28 7.51
C PHE A 235 17.27 -25.44 8.54
N LEU A 236 16.89 -24.20 8.19
CA LEU A 236 16.12 -23.29 9.05
C LEU A 236 14.75 -23.85 9.41
N ASP A 237 14.05 -24.47 8.45
CA ASP A 237 12.75 -25.13 8.65
C ASP A 237 12.83 -26.22 9.74
N ILE A 238 13.98 -26.88 9.89
CA ILE A 238 14.20 -27.93 10.90
C ILE A 238 14.57 -27.30 12.26
N VAL A 239 15.50 -26.35 12.28
CA VAL A 239 16.12 -25.91 13.55
C VAL A 239 15.28 -24.87 14.29
N LEU A 240 14.63 -23.92 13.58
CA LEU A 240 13.92 -22.80 14.23
C LEU A 240 12.82 -23.28 15.18
N PRO A 241 11.92 -24.24 14.81
CA PRO A 241 10.90 -24.72 15.74
C PRO A 241 11.48 -25.39 16.99
N VAL A 242 12.64 -26.04 16.87
CA VAL A 242 13.31 -26.70 17.99
C VAL A 242 13.98 -25.68 18.90
N LEU A 243 14.71 -24.70 18.35
CA LEU A 243 15.31 -23.60 19.12
C LEU A 243 14.23 -22.81 19.88
N ASP A 244 13.12 -22.50 19.21
CA ASP A 244 12.00 -21.80 19.85
C ASP A 244 11.43 -22.62 21.01
N SER A 245 11.28 -23.94 20.88
CA SER A 245 10.72 -24.79 21.94
C SER A 245 11.64 -25.09 23.13
N ARG A 246 12.96 -24.87 23.02
CA ARG A 246 13.92 -25.17 24.10
C ARG A 246 14.08 -23.99 25.05
N ASP A 247 13.59 -24.09 26.29
CA ASP A 247 13.65 -23.00 27.28
C ASP A 247 15.08 -22.53 27.61
N TYR A 248 16.05 -23.45 27.58
CA TYR A 248 17.47 -23.15 27.81
C TYR A 248 18.15 -22.55 26.58
N VAL A 249 17.49 -22.43 25.42
CA VAL A 249 17.97 -21.57 24.33
C VAL A 249 17.27 -20.24 24.50
N THR A 250 18.01 -19.21 24.88
CA THR A 250 17.43 -17.89 25.15
C THR A 250 17.63 -16.92 24.00
N ARG A 251 18.69 -17.09 23.18
CA ARG A 251 18.93 -16.28 21.98
C ARG A 251 19.64 -17.04 20.86
N TYR A 252 19.33 -16.69 19.62
CA TYR A 252 20.07 -17.14 18.45
C TYR A 252 20.09 -16.09 17.35
N ALA A 253 21.19 -15.97 16.61
CA ALA A 253 21.37 -15.03 15.52
C ALA A 253 21.98 -15.72 14.30
N TRP A 254 21.27 -15.65 13.17
CA TRP A 254 21.70 -16.24 11.92
C TRP A 254 22.82 -15.43 11.26
N TRP A 255 23.74 -16.10 10.59
CA TRP A 255 24.80 -15.44 9.84
C TRP A 255 24.31 -15.00 8.46
N ASN A 256 24.09 -13.69 8.26
CA ASN A 256 23.50 -13.13 7.03
C ASN A 256 24.52 -12.70 5.94
N HIS A 257 25.83 -12.75 6.22
CA HIS A 257 26.82 -11.98 5.44
C HIS A 257 27.37 -12.68 4.19
N ASN A 258 26.90 -13.89 3.87
CA ASN A 258 27.27 -14.62 2.65
C ASN A 258 26.09 -14.71 1.68
N ASN A 259 26.36 -14.87 0.37
CA ASN A 259 25.29 -15.08 -0.61
C ASN A 259 24.46 -16.34 -0.28
N ASP A 260 25.10 -17.39 0.23
CA ASP A 260 24.46 -18.65 0.66
C ASP A 260 23.44 -18.46 1.78
N THR A 261 23.66 -17.48 2.66
CA THR A 261 22.96 -17.34 3.93
C THR A 261 22.20 -16.02 4.07
N ARG A 262 22.23 -15.16 3.06
CA ARG A 262 21.60 -13.84 3.12
C ARG A 262 20.11 -13.94 3.34
N LEU A 263 19.60 -13.31 4.39
CA LEU A 263 18.18 -13.26 4.77
C LEU A 263 17.40 -12.19 4.02
N ALA A 264 18.00 -11.03 3.74
CA ALA A 264 17.27 -9.93 3.10
C ALA A 264 18.14 -9.15 2.10
N VAL A 265 17.47 -8.58 1.09
CA VAL A 265 18.06 -7.72 0.05
C VAL A 265 17.21 -6.48 -0.14
N LYS A 266 17.80 -5.37 -0.60
CA LYS A 266 17.06 -4.13 -0.87
C LYS A 266 16.34 -4.19 -2.23
N ASN A 267 15.15 -3.63 -2.30
CA ASN A 267 14.43 -3.35 -3.55
C ASN A 267 14.84 -1.99 -4.14
N ALA A 268 14.17 -1.56 -5.22
CA ALA A 268 14.44 -0.28 -5.90
C ALA A 268 14.26 0.95 -5.01
N TYR A 269 13.43 0.85 -3.96
CA TYR A 269 13.20 1.91 -2.96
C TYR A 269 14.17 1.86 -1.77
N GLY A 270 15.13 0.92 -1.78
CA GLY A 270 16.05 0.72 -0.66
C GLY A 270 15.45 -0.04 0.52
N LEU A 271 14.22 -0.55 0.40
CA LEU A 271 13.54 -1.33 1.44
C LEU A 271 13.98 -2.79 1.40
N PHE A 272 14.20 -3.38 2.57
CA PHE A 272 14.59 -4.79 2.68
C PHE A 272 13.40 -5.72 2.44
N ARG A 273 13.60 -6.70 1.57
CA ARG A 273 12.72 -7.84 1.32
C ARG A 273 13.43 -9.16 1.64
N PRO A 274 12.72 -10.16 2.18
CA PRO A 274 13.32 -11.45 2.49
C PRO A 274 13.71 -12.21 1.22
N THR A 275 14.83 -12.92 1.31
CA THR A 275 15.27 -13.93 0.33
C THR A 275 14.60 -15.27 0.65
N LYS A 276 14.91 -16.29 -0.15
CA LYS A 276 14.54 -17.69 0.12
C LYS A 276 15.01 -18.19 1.49
N VAL A 277 16.20 -17.78 1.93
CA VAL A 277 16.71 -18.12 3.27
C VAL A 277 16.03 -17.28 4.35
N GLY A 278 15.69 -16.03 4.01
CA GLY A 278 15.01 -15.10 4.90
C GLY A 278 13.62 -15.55 5.32
N ASP A 279 12.83 -16.08 4.41
CA ASP A 279 11.41 -16.36 4.63
C ASP A 279 11.10 -17.15 5.92
N PRO A 280 11.73 -18.32 6.19
CA PRO A 280 11.49 -19.02 7.45
C PRO A 280 12.03 -18.28 8.68
N TYR A 281 13.07 -17.44 8.52
CA TYR A 281 13.66 -16.69 9.63
C TYR A 281 12.81 -15.50 10.06
N VAL A 282 12.27 -14.75 9.09
CA VAL A 282 11.46 -13.55 9.32
C VAL A 282 9.98 -13.86 9.60
N GLY A 283 9.54 -15.08 9.26
CA GLY A 283 8.15 -15.51 9.39
C GLY A 283 7.25 -15.03 8.24
N THR A 284 7.77 -15.04 7.00
CA THR A 284 6.97 -14.72 5.81
C THR A 284 5.78 -15.66 5.70
N LEU A 285 4.58 -15.12 5.45
CA LEU A 285 3.40 -15.94 5.17
C LEU A 285 3.47 -16.40 3.71
N GLU A 286 3.72 -17.69 3.50
CA GLU A 286 3.82 -18.30 2.19
C GLU A 286 2.44 -18.79 1.71
N THR A 287 2.38 -19.32 0.49
CA THR A 287 1.13 -19.80 -0.11
C THR A 287 0.45 -20.86 0.77
N GLY A 288 -0.77 -20.56 1.20
CA GLY A 288 -1.55 -21.41 2.11
C GLY A 288 -1.53 -20.95 3.57
N ASP A 289 -0.61 -20.07 3.94
CA ASP A 289 -0.54 -19.52 5.29
C ASP A 289 -1.57 -18.40 5.49
N THR A 290 -2.07 -18.29 6.72
CA THR A 290 -2.95 -17.21 7.14
C THR A 290 -2.61 -16.77 8.56
N LYS A 291 -2.32 -15.48 8.73
CA LYS A 291 -2.24 -14.84 10.04
C LYS A 291 -3.52 -14.04 10.26
N ASP A 292 -4.30 -14.44 11.26
CA ASP A 292 -5.44 -13.67 11.74
C ASP A 292 -4.98 -12.78 12.91
N LEU A 293 -5.12 -11.47 12.74
CA LEU A 293 -4.89 -10.48 13.79
C LEU A 293 -5.82 -10.72 14.98
N ASN A 294 -7.02 -11.26 14.74
CA ASN A 294 -8.00 -11.61 15.75
C ASN A 294 -8.22 -10.51 16.80
N GLY A 295 -8.32 -9.25 16.34
CA GLY A 295 -8.48 -8.09 17.21
C GLY A 295 -7.22 -7.66 17.98
N SER A 296 -6.01 -8.06 17.56
CA SER A 296 -4.74 -7.61 18.12
C SER A 296 -3.76 -7.17 17.02
N GLY A 297 -3.28 -5.93 17.09
CA GLY A 297 -2.27 -5.40 16.16
C GLY A 297 -0.88 -6.03 16.34
N VAL A 298 0.01 -5.80 15.38
CA VAL A 298 1.37 -6.38 15.29
C VAL A 298 2.50 -5.39 15.60
N GLY A 299 2.17 -4.16 16.00
CA GLY A 299 3.16 -3.16 16.40
C GLY A 299 4.14 -2.80 15.27
N LEU A 300 5.45 -2.93 15.55
CA LEU A 300 6.53 -2.60 14.61
C LEU A 300 6.95 -3.79 13.72
N GLU A 301 6.35 -4.96 13.90
CA GLU A 301 6.69 -6.18 13.16
C GLU A 301 6.34 -6.03 11.67
N MET A 302 7.32 -6.31 10.80
CA MET A 302 7.14 -6.33 9.36
C MET A 302 6.30 -7.54 8.96
N GLN A 303 5.23 -7.33 8.19
CA GLN A 303 4.40 -8.41 7.66
C GLN A 303 4.78 -8.69 6.21
N TYR A 304 5.48 -9.80 5.97
CA TYR A 304 5.83 -10.25 4.62
C TYR A 304 4.86 -11.33 4.14
N LEU A 305 4.35 -11.16 2.91
CA LEU A 305 3.43 -12.10 2.27
C LEU A 305 4.01 -12.53 0.92
N ARG A 306 4.24 -13.85 0.77
CA ARG A 306 4.59 -14.50 -0.50
C ARG A 306 3.51 -15.53 -0.85
N GLY A 307 2.33 -15.03 -1.19
CA GLY A 307 1.14 -15.86 -1.46
C GLY A 307 0.31 -16.18 -0.22
N GLY A 308 0.76 -15.79 0.97
CA GLY A 308 0.02 -15.92 2.22
C GLY A 308 -1.02 -14.80 2.44
N SER A 309 -1.71 -14.89 3.58
CA SER A 309 -2.84 -14.01 3.91
C SER A 309 -2.69 -13.33 5.28
N LEU A 310 -2.89 -12.02 5.36
CA LEU A 310 -3.03 -11.28 6.62
C LEU A 310 -4.46 -10.77 6.79
N VAL A 311 -5.20 -11.30 7.75
CA VAL A 311 -6.62 -10.98 7.94
C VAL A 311 -6.92 -10.51 9.36
N ASN A 312 -8.05 -9.83 9.54
CA ASN A 312 -8.65 -9.59 10.85
C ASN A 312 -10.09 -10.11 10.84
N ASN A 313 -10.35 -11.18 11.58
CA ASN A 313 -11.71 -11.68 11.81
C ASN A 313 -12.16 -11.53 13.27
N GLY A 314 -11.38 -10.79 14.07
CA GLY A 314 -11.68 -10.51 15.48
C GLY A 314 -12.35 -9.15 15.67
N ALA A 315 -11.96 -8.45 16.74
CA ALA A 315 -12.46 -7.10 17.00
C ALA A 315 -11.94 -6.10 15.95
N ASP A 316 -12.70 -5.01 15.75
CA ASP A 316 -12.26 -3.85 14.99
C ASP A 316 -11.00 -3.25 15.63
N LEU A 317 -10.00 -2.96 14.81
CA LEU A 317 -8.71 -2.40 15.21
C LEU A 317 -8.51 -0.94 14.76
N GLY A 318 -9.42 -0.37 13.96
CA GLY A 318 -9.26 0.95 13.36
C GLY A 318 -7.90 1.11 12.67
N ASN A 319 -7.32 2.31 12.74
CA ASN A 319 -6.09 2.69 12.01
C ASN A 319 -4.81 2.56 12.88
N GLY A 320 -4.66 1.43 13.57
CA GLY A 320 -3.56 1.22 14.53
C GLY A 320 -3.06 -0.22 14.62
N ALA A 321 -3.30 -1.04 13.59
CA ALA A 321 -3.07 -2.47 13.67
C ALA A 321 -1.68 -2.88 13.14
N VAL A 322 -1.26 -2.32 12.02
CA VAL A 322 -0.09 -2.78 11.25
C VAL A 322 0.84 -1.61 10.93
N GLY A 323 2.14 -1.77 11.18
CA GLY A 323 3.14 -0.80 10.77
C GLY A 323 3.52 -0.94 9.29
N ARG A 324 3.89 -2.15 8.85
CA ARG A 324 4.34 -2.38 7.47
C ARG A 324 3.84 -3.71 6.90
N LEU A 325 3.42 -3.67 5.63
CA LEU A 325 2.94 -4.84 4.89
C LEU A 325 3.66 -4.92 3.53
N TYR A 326 4.16 -6.10 3.20
CA TYR A 326 4.89 -6.37 1.97
C TYR A 326 4.25 -7.54 1.23
N ALA A 327 3.78 -7.32 0.01
CA ALA A 327 3.51 -8.39 -0.94
C ALA A 327 4.75 -8.58 -1.81
N VAL A 328 5.44 -9.71 -1.60
CA VAL A 328 6.75 -9.98 -2.19
C VAL A 328 6.57 -10.92 -3.38
N ARG A 329 7.23 -10.59 -4.49
CA ARG A 329 7.26 -11.44 -5.70
C ARG A 329 8.09 -12.68 -5.48
N ASP A 330 7.94 -13.70 -6.32
CA ASP A 330 8.70 -14.96 -6.24
C ASP A 330 10.24 -14.78 -6.32
N TYR A 331 10.98 -15.83 -5.99
CA TYR A 331 12.45 -15.81 -5.93
C TYR A 331 13.08 -15.66 -7.32
N ASP A 332 13.99 -14.70 -7.45
CA ASP A 332 14.90 -14.59 -8.60
C ASP A 332 15.98 -15.67 -8.52
N SER A 333 16.54 -16.08 -9.66
CA SER A 333 17.73 -16.94 -9.66
C SER A 333 18.97 -16.11 -9.33
N ILE A 334 19.72 -16.54 -8.33
CA ILE A 334 20.94 -15.84 -7.89
C ILE A 334 22.10 -16.17 -8.83
N ASP A 335 22.15 -17.41 -9.33
CA ASP A 335 23.23 -17.88 -10.19
C ASP A 335 23.18 -17.23 -11.58
N THR A 336 21.98 -16.97 -12.10
CA THR A 336 21.79 -16.41 -13.45
C THR A 336 21.36 -14.94 -13.48
N GLY A 337 20.87 -14.41 -12.36
CA GLY A 337 20.23 -13.08 -12.30
C GLY A 337 18.86 -13.04 -13.00
N ALA A 338 18.29 -14.18 -13.39
CA ALA A 338 17.00 -14.23 -14.05
C ALA A 338 15.87 -13.81 -13.07
N VAL A 339 15.10 -12.81 -13.48
CA VAL A 339 13.93 -12.32 -12.75
C VAL A 339 12.78 -13.31 -12.89
N ASN A 340 12.16 -13.66 -11.78
CA ASN A 340 10.97 -14.50 -11.80
C ASN A 340 9.71 -13.65 -12.03
N THR A 341 9.02 -13.95 -13.13
CA THR A 341 7.84 -13.18 -13.59
C THR A 341 6.52 -13.87 -13.26
N ASN A 342 6.55 -14.98 -12.51
CA ASN A 342 5.33 -15.66 -12.08
C ASN A 342 4.57 -14.78 -11.10
N LEU A 343 3.30 -14.54 -11.41
CA LEU A 343 2.43 -13.77 -10.52
C LEU A 343 2.16 -14.55 -9.24
N ILE A 344 2.55 -13.98 -8.09
CA ILE A 344 2.16 -14.47 -6.76
C ILE A 344 1.08 -13.56 -6.19
N THR A 345 -0.03 -14.15 -5.72
CA THR A 345 -1.14 -13.40 -5.10
C THR A 345 -1.16 -13.61 -3.59
N SER A 346 -0.80 -12.56 -2.86
CA SER A 346 -0.96 -12.44 -1.42
C SER A 346 -2.32 -11.82 -1.09
N GLN A 347 -2.88 -12.09 0.08
CA GLN A 347 -4.19 -11.56 0.48
C GLN A 347 -4.12 -10.71 1.74
N PHE A 348 -4.99 -9.71 1.82
CA PHE A 348 -5.19 -8.94 3.04
C PHE A 348 -6.68 -8.58 3.23
N GLY A 349 -7.14 -8.44 4.48
CA GLY A 349 -8.51 -7.99 4.76
C GLY A 349 -9.16 -8.76 5.92
N GLY A 350 -10.30 -9.40 5.69
CA GLY A 350 -11.05 -10.12 6.73
C GLY A 350 -12.46 -9.59 6.94
N SER A 351 -13.14 -10.06 7.98
CA SER A 351 -14.53 -9.65 8.27
C SER A 351 -14.65 -8.36 9.08
N SER A 352 -13.58 -7.92 9.74
CA SER A 352 -13.57 -6.75 10.62
C SER A 352 -12.63 -5.66 10.10
N ASP A 353 -12.90 -4.42 10.50
CA ASP A 353 -12.12 -3.26 10.10
C ASP A 353 -10.75 -3.27 10.77
N TRP A 354 -9.74 -2.84 10.03
CA TRP A 354 -8.40 -2.58 10.53
C TRP A 354 -7.64 -1.67 9.56
N GLY A 355 -6.45 -1.26 9.94
CA GLY A 355 -5.67 -0.34 9.15
C GLY A 355 -4.26 -0.19 9.66
N PHE A 356 -3.52 0.61 8.94
CA PHE A 356 -2.14 0.89 9.28
C PHE A 356 -2.07 1.95 10.37
N ASN A 357 -0.98 1.92 11.14
CA ASN A 357 -0.62 3.06 11.98
C ASN A 357 -0.56 4.31 11.09
N ASN A 358 -0.75 5.50 11.67
CA ASN A 358 -0.65 6.79 10.97
C ASN A 358 0.82 7.17 10.60
N TRP A 359 1.58 6.16 10.21
CA TRP A 359 2.94 6.06 9.74
C TRP A 359 3.13 4.61 9.28
N GLY A 360 4.02 4.37 8.31
CA GLY A 360 4.30 3.01 7.87
C GLY A 360 4.29 2.89 6.36
N SER A 361 4.19 1.65 5.87
CA SER A 361 4.20 1.43 4.44
C SER A 361 3.47 0.18 3.99
N VAL A 362 2.92 0.26 2.79
CA VAL A 362 2.51 -0.90 1.99
C VAL A 362 3.43 -1.00 0.79
N THR A 363 4.02 -2.17 0.56
CA THR A 363 4.89 -2.43 -0.59
C THR A 363 4.36 -3.62 -1.37
N VAL A 364 4.25 -3.47 -2.69
CA VAL A 364 3.86 -4.53 -3.62
C VAL A 364 4.91 -4.58 -4.72
N ASP A 365 5.72 -5.63 -4.73
CA ASP A 365 6.75 -5.83 -5.75
C ASP A 365 6.14 -6.07 -7.14
N GLU A 366 6.91 -5.79 -8.20
CA GLU A 366 6.56 -6.25 -9.56
C GLU A 366 6.33 -7.77 -9.59
N TYR A 367 5.33 -8.24 -10.34
CA TYR A 367 4.87 -9.65 -10.34
C TYR A 367 4.30 -10.15 -9.00
N ALA A 368 4.03 -9.26 -8.04
CA ALA A 368 3.19 -9.57 -6.88
C ALA A 368 1.81 -8.92 -7.03
N ARG A 369 0.80 -9.60 -6.48
CA ARG A 369 -0.54 -9.04 -6.27
C ARG A 369 -0.83 -9.02 -4.77
N LEU A 370 -1.26 -7.87 -4.27
CA LEU A 370 -1.86 -7.74 -2.94
C LEU A 370 -3.38 -7.62 -3.08
N GLN A 371 -4.09 -8.69 -2.76
CA GLN A 371 -5.53 -8.81 -2.99
C GLN A 371 -6.34 -8.53 -1.73
N LYS A 372 -7.15 -7.47 -1.76
CA LYS A 372 -8.11 -7.15 -0.70
C LYS A 372 -9.27 -8.15 -0.74
N VAL A 373 -9.50 -8.84 0.37
CA VAL A 373 -10.55 -9.84 0.56
C VAL A 373 -11.42 -9.54 1.79
N GLY A 374 -12.56 -10.19 1.91
CA GLY A 374 -13.47 -10.04 3.04
C GLY A 374 -14.29 -8.75 3.02
N THR A 375 -15.18 -8.62 4.00
CA THR A 375 -16.17 -7.54 4.11
C THR A 375 -15.69 -6.33 4.90
N GLY A 376 -14.65 -6.46 5.72
CA GLY A 376 -14.11 -5.37 6.52
C GLY A 376 -13.39 -4.33 5.67
N THR A 377 -13.29 -3.11 6.19
CA THR A 377 -12.50 -2.02 5.64
C THR A 377 -11.03 -2.22 6.00
N VAL A 378 -10.13 -2.04 5.03
CA VAL A 378 -8.71 -1.83 5.32
C VAL A 378 -8.35 -0.39 5.02
N THR A 379 -7.78 0.31 6.00
CA THR A 379 -7.43 1.73 5.88
C THR A 379 -5.92 1.94 5.79
N MET A 380 -5.47 2.60 4.72
CA MET A 380 -4.11 3.06 4.46
C MET A 380 -4.08 4.60 4.65
N ARG A 381 -3.87 5.05 5.89
CA ARG A 381 -3.93 6.48 6.24
C ARG A 381 -2.57 7.05 6.61
N ASN A 382 -2.14 8.11 5.91
CA ASN A 382 -0.85 8.77 6.13
C ASN A 382 0.34 7.79 6.11
N ILE A 383 0.39 6.95 5.08
CA ILE A 383 1.46 5.95 4.88
C ILE A 383 2.12 6.09 3.52
N ASP A 384 3.29 5.49 3.38
CA ASP A 384 3.94 5.32 2.08
C ASP A 384 3.37 4.10 1.35
N ILE A 385 2.96 4.26 0.10
CA ILE A 385 2.49 3.19 -0.77
C ILE A 385 3.52 3.04 -1.89
N TYR A 386 4.17 1.88 -1.95
CA TYR A 386 5.12 1.51 -3.00
C TYR A 386 4.52 0.37 -3.81
N ASN A 387 3.96 0.64 -4.97
CA ASN A 387 3.28 -0.37 -5.77
C ASN A 387 3.90 -0.44 -7.16
N ASP A 388 4.62 -1.53 -7.43
CA ASP A 388 5.13 -1.91 -8.76
C ASP A 388 4.42 -3.13 -9.34
N GLY A 389 3.54 -3.77 -8.53
CA GLY A 389 2.71 -4.90 -8.92
C GLY A 389 1.24 -4.52 -9.10
N GLU A 390 0.36 -5.26 -8.46
CA GLU A 390 -1.09 -4.98 -8.48
C GLU A 390 -1.70 -4.99 -7.07
N ILE A 391 -2.37 -3.89 -6.69
CA ILE A 391 -3.31 -3.90 -5.57
C ILE A 391 -4.69 -4.24 -6.14
N HIS A 392 -5.26 -5.36 -5.74
CA HIS A 392 -6.52 -5.85 -6.32
C HIS A 392 -7.63 -5.92 -5.28
N LEU A 393 -8.67 -5.11 -5.44
CA LEU A 393 -9.92 -5.27 -4.70
C LEU A 393 -10.71 -6.42 -5.35
N ALA A 394 -10.67 -7.59 -4.72
CA ALA A 394 -11.38 -8.76 -5.22
C ALA A 394 -12.88 -8.58 -5.02
N GLY A 395 -13.66 -8.89 -6.06
CA GLY A 395 -15.12 -8.80 -6.02
C GLY A 395 -15.80 -10.04 -5.44
N GLY A 396 -17.12 -10.01 -5.47
CA GLY A 396 -17.99 -11.10 -5.02
C GLY A 396 -18.59 -10.87 -3.63
N ALA A 397 -19.66 -11.60 -3.30
CA ALA A 397 -20.40 -11.38 -2.06
C ALA A 397 -19.55 -11.54 -0.79
N ALA A 398 -18.54 -12.41 -0.82
CA ALA A 398 -17.61 -12.62 0.29
C ALA A 398 -16.53 -11.52 0.42
N ASN A 399 -16.38 -10.65 -0.59
CA ASN A 399 -15.35 -9.62 -0.66
C ASN A 399 -15.93 -8.21 -0.88
N ALA A 400 -17.17 -7.98 -0.44
CA ALA A 400 -17.84 -6.69 -0.62
C ALA A 400 -17.29 -5.56 0.28
N GLY A 401 -16.04 -5.67 0.73
CA GLY A 401 -15.39 -4.72 1.63
C GLY A 401 -14.73 -3.54 0.92
N THR A 402 -14.13 -2.68 1.75
CA THR A 402 -13.57 -1.40 1.32
C THR A 402 -12.05 -1.38 1.46
N LEU A 403 -11.37 -0.79 0.49
CA LEU A 403 -10.03 -0.24 0.70
C LEU A 403 -10.18 1.29 0.85
N ASN A 404 -9.76 1.83 1.98
CA ASN A 404 -9.73 3.28 2.21
C ASN A 404 -8.28 3.77 2.16
N ILE A 405 -7.97 4.74 1.29
CA ILE A 405 -6.67 5.42 1.21
C ILE A 405 -6.91 6.88 1.57
N SER A 406 -6.31 7.37 2.65
CA SER A 406 -6.65 8.70 3.19
C SER A 406 -5.47 9.44 3.83
N GLY A 407 -5.68 10.71 4.18
CA GLY A 407 -4.69 11.56 4.84
C GLY A 407 -3.63 12.18 3.92
N ALA A 408 -3.37 13.48 4.14
CA ALA A 408 -2.42 14.28 3.35
C ALA A 408 -0.95 13.85 3.46
N GLY A 409 -0.61 13.00 4.45
CA GLY A 409 0.70 12.39 4.59
C GLY A 409 0.89 11.12 3.76
N THR A 410 -0.09 10.72 2.97
CA THR A 410 0.01 9.56 2.08
C THR A 410 0.88 9.87 0.87
N ASN A 411 1.95 9.10 0.70
CA ASN A 411 2.86 9.23 -0.43
C ASN A 411 2.81 7.97 -1.28
N ALA A 412 2.40 8.09 -2.54
CA ALA A 412 2.32 6.97 -3.46
C ALA A 412 3.44 7.03 -4.51
N LEU A 413 4.18 5.93 -4.66
CA LEU A 413 5.27 5.75 -5.62
C LEU A 413 5.17 4.38 -6.31
N GLY A 414 5.78 4.27 -7.48
CA GLY A 414 5.84 3.06 -8.29
C GLY A 414 4.98 3.09 -9.54
N THR A 415 5.12 2.03 -10.35
CA THR A 415 4.50 1.94 -11.69
C THR A 415 3.40 0.87 -11.77
N GLY A 416 2.96 0.39 -10.62
CA GLY A 416 1.97 -0.67 -10.50
C GLY A 416 0.55 -0.20 -10.81
N THR A 417 -0.39 -1.12 -10.65
CA THR A 417 -1.80 -0.92 -10.95
C THR A 417 -2.66 -1.09 -9.70
N ILE A 418 -3.84 -0.45 -9.68
CA ILE A 418 -4.93 -0.79 -8.76
C ILE A 418 -6.10 -1.31 -9.58
N ARG A 419 -6.60 -2.51 -9.23
CA ARG A 419 -7.77 -3.13 -9.88
C ARG A 419 -8.96 -3.14 -8.96
N LEU A 420 -10.09 -2.63 -9.46
CA LEU A 420 -11.39 -2.66 -8.80
C LEU A 420 -12.28 -3.68 -9.50
N SER A 421 -12.76 -4.66 -8.76
CA SER A 421 -13.75 -5.61 -9.28
C SER A 421 -15.18 -5.14 -9.01
N SER A 422 -16.16 -5.75 -9.67
CA SER A 422 -17.57 -5.55 -9.34
C SER A 422 -17.86 -5.84 -7.85
N ASN A 423 -18.74 -5.05 -7.24
CA ASN A 423 -19.11 -5.10 -5.82
C ASN A 423 -17.94 -4.83 -4.86
N THR A 424 -17.00 -3.96 -5.23
CA THR A 424 -15.95 -3.47 -4.34
C THR A 424 -16.04 -1.96 -4.17
N SER A 425 -15.46 -1.44 -3.09
CA SER A 425 -15.39 0.00 -2.84
C SER A 425 -13.95 0.43 -2.59
N LEU A 426 -13.49 1.40 -3.38
CA LEU A 426 -12.30 2.19 -3.08
C LEU A 426 -12.76 3.54 -2.54
N VAL A 427 -12.33 3.88 -1.34
CA VAL A 427 -12.57 5.20 -0.73
C VAL A 427 -11.25 5.97 -0.77
N LEU A 428 -11.32 7.21 -1.24
CA LEU A 428 -10.21 8.14 -1.32
C LEU A 428 -10.49 9.34 -0.40
N GLY A 429 -9.66 9.48 0.61
CA GLY A 429 -9.82 10.49 1.66
C GLY A 429 -10.84 10.11 2.73
N ASP A 430 -10.81 10.86 3.82
CA ASP A 430 -11.86 10.87 4.84
C ASP A 430 -12.41 12.30 4.97
N ALA A 431 -13.67 12.45 5.40
CA ALA A 431 -14.30 13.77 5.59
C ALA A 431 -13.58 14.71 6.58
N ALA A 432 -12.64 14.19 7.38
CA ALA A 432 -11.80 14.98 8.28
C ALA A 432 -10.52 15.52 7.62
N ASP A 433 -10.19 15.09 6.40
CA ASP A 433 -9.00 15.49 5.69
C ASP A 433 -9.20 16.87 5.04
N THR A 434 -8.29 17.79 5.31
CA THR A 434 -8.33 19.16 4.77
C THR A 434 -7.41 19.36 3.55
N ALA A 435 -6.70 18.30 3.15
CA ALA A 435 -5.81 18.28 2.01
C ALA A 435 -5.73 16.85 1.45
N GLY A 436 -5.54 16.74 0.14
CA GLY A 436 -5.49 15.47 -0.57
C GLY A 436 -4.08 14.97 -0.82
N PHE A 437 -3.98 14.00 -1.73
CA PHE A 437 -2.76 13.33 -2.15
C PHE A 437 -2.86 12.96 -3.64
N ILE A 438 -1.72 12.58 -4.23
CA ILE A 438 -1.66 12.13 -5.62
C ILE A 438 -1.52 10.61 -5.65
N LEU A 439 -2.35 9.94 -6.45
CA LEU A 439 -2.16 8.53 -6.80
C LEU A 439 -1.69 8.40 -8.26
N PRO A 440 -0.44 7.94 -8.49
CA PRO A 440 0.13 7.87 -9.82
C PRO A 440 -0.16 6.55 -10.55
N TYR A 441 -0.94 5.65 -9.96
CA TYR A 441 -1.13 4.30 -10.48
C TYR A 441 -2.16 4.25 -11.59
N ASP A 442 -1.90 3.38 -12.56
CA ASP A 442 -2.91 2.98 -13.53
C ASP A 442 -4.03 2.22 -12.80
N MET A 443 -5.27 2.49 -13.20
CA MET A 443 -6.46 1.99 -12.52
C MET A 443 -7.27 1.12 -13.48
N ILE A 444 -7.60 -0.11 -13.09
CA ILE A 444 -8.46 -0.99 -13.88
C ILE A 444 -9.82 -1.10 -13.20
N TYR A 445 -10.85 -0.61 -13.87
CA TYR A 445 -12.21 -0.56 -13.36
C TYR A 445 -13.05 -1.66 -14.01
N SER A 446 -13.24 -2.76 -13.28
CA SER A 446 -14.10 -3.89 -13.65
C SER A 446 -15.44 -3.85 -12.91
N GLY A 447 -15.89 -2.63 -12.60
CA GLY A 447 -17.11 -2.32 -11.85
C GLY A 447 -16.79 -1.78 -10.47
N GLY A 448 -17.77 -1.88 -9.56
CA GLY A 448 -17.63 -1.38 -8.20
C GLY A 448 -17.81 0.13 -8.10
N SER A 449 -17.26 0.71 -7.05
CA SER A 449 -17.39 2.13 -6.75
C SER A 449 -16.08 2.77 -6.31
N VAL A 450 -15.89 4.02 -6.70
CA VAL A 450 -14.88 4.92 -6.13
C VAL A 450 -15.63 6.02 -5.37
N THR A 451 -15.29 6.23 -4.11
CA THR A 451 -15.83 7.32 -3.30
C THR A 451 -14.72 8.31 -3.00
N VAL A 452 -14.99 9.60 -3.14
CA VAL A 452 -14.04 10.67 -2.83
C VAL A 452 -14.64 11.56 -1.75
N ASP A 453 -14.02 11.52 -0.56
CA ASP A 453 -14.50 12.16 0.67
C ASP A 453 -13.52 13.22 1.21
N ALA A 454 -12.49 13.58 0.45
CA ALA A 454 -11.56 14.67 0.78
C ALA A 454 -11.20 15.51 -0.46
N PRO A 455 -10.94 16.81 -0.28
CA PRO A 455 -10.57 17.69 -1.38
C PRO A 455 -9.12 17.47 -1.82
N GLY A 456 -8.82 17.85 -3.06
CA GLY A 456 -7.43 17.92 -3.56
C GLY A 456 -6.79 16.57 -3.87
N ILE A 457 -7.60 15.53 -4.06
CA ILE A 457 -7.14 14.23 -4.53
C ILE A 457 -6.99 14.28 -6.05
N VAL A 458 -5.85 13.77 -6.55
CA VAL A 458 -5.55 13.71 -7.98
C VAL A 458 -5.14 12.29 -8.40
N LEU A 459 -5.79 11.73 -9.42
CA LEU A 459 -5.33 10.52 -10.08
C LEU A 459 -4.61 10.88 -11.38
N THR A 460 -3.37 10.43 -11.55
CA THR A 460 -2.57 10.76 -12.74
C THR A 460 -2.30 9.58 -13.67
N GLY A 461 -2.53 8.34 -13.21
CA GLY A 461 -2.38 7.13 -14.04
C GLY A 461 -3.57 6.91 -14.99
N GLU A 462 -3.38 6.08 -16.01
CA GLU A 462 -4.42 5.74 -16.98
C GLU A 462 -5.54 4.91 -16.31
N GLY A 463 -6.79 5.27 -16.57
CA GLY A 463 -7.96 4.50 -16.16
C GLY A 463 -8.48 3.60 -17.28
N THR A 464 -8.43 2.28 -17.11
CA THR A 464 -9.05 1.33 -18.04
C THR A 464 -10.45 0.91 -17.56
N ILE A 465 -11.50 1.32 -18.27
CA ILE A 465 -12.89 0.95 -18.01
C ILE A 465 -13.24 -0.37 -18.73
N THR A 466 -13.48 -1.41 -17.95
CA THR A 466 -13.88 -2.74 -18.43
C THR A 466 -15.31 -3.11 -18.04
N ASN A 467 -15.89 -2.38 -17.09
CA ASN A 467 -17.30 -2.46 -16.71
C ASN A 467 -17.75 -1.15 -16.04
N GLN A 468 -19.06 -0.92 -15.99
CA GLN A 468 -19.62 0.34 -15.48
C GLN A 468 -19.20 0.56 -14.03
N THR A 469 -18.61 1.72 -13.77
CA THR A 469 -18.09 2.09 -12.46
C THR A 469 -18.75 3.37 -12.00
N THR A 470 -19.15 3.39 -10.73
CA THR A 470 -19.77 4.57 -10.11
C THR A 470 -18.76 5.36 -9.30
N PHE A 471 -18.64 6.65 -9.59
CA PHE A 471 -17.87 7.62 -8.83
C PHE A 471 -18.83 8.41 -7.93
N TRP A 472 -18.69 8.25 -6.62
CA TRP A 472 -19.37 9.06 -5.60
C TRP A 472 -18.43 10.18 -5.17
N VAL A 473 -18.64 11.37 -5.72
CA VAL A 473 -17.72 12.50 -5.56
C VAL A 473 -18.37 13.50 -4.60
N ASN A 474 -18.02 13.38 -3.33
CA ASN A 474 -18.56 14.22 -2.25
C ASN A 474 -17.68 15.46 -2.03
N GLU A 475 -16.41 15.41 -2.45
CA GLU A 475 -15.46 16.52 -2.48
C GLU A 475 -14.82 16.65 -3.87
N ASP A 476 -14.33 17.85 -4.20
CA ASP A 476 -13.76 18.12 -5.53
C ASP A 476 -12.54 17.25 -5.83
N PHE A 477 -12.55 16.66 -7.03
CA PHE A 477 -11.68 15.57 -7.42
C PHE A 477 -11.20 15.71 -8.86
N THR A 478 -9.92 15.44 -9.10
CA THR A 478 -9.31 15.59 -10.43
C THR A 478 -8.72 14.27 -10.92
N ILE A 479 -8.93 13.99 -12.22
CA ILE A 479 -8.26 12.94 -12.96
C ILE A 479 -7.51 13.58 -14.12
N ASP A 480 -6.19 13.52 -14.04
CA ASP A 480 -5.28 13.96 -15.10
C ASP A 480 -4.91 12.84 -16.07
N GLY A 481 -5.09 11.58 -15.66
CA GLY A 481 -4.92 10.43 -16.52
C GLY A 481 -5.99 10.31 -17.60
N ASN A 482 -5.66 9.57 -18.66
CA ASN A 482 -6.60 9.23 -19.72
C ASN A 482 -7.57 8.14 -19.24
N PHE A 483 -8.80 8.13 -19.73
CA PHE A 483 -9.67 6.96 -19.61
C PHE A 483 -9.75 6.21 -20.94
N VAL A 484 -9.59 4.89 -20.93
CA VAL A 484 -9.71 4.02 -22.11
C VAL A 484 -10.66 2.85 -21.85
N GLY A 485 -11.12 2.14 -22.88
CA GLY A 485 -11.87 0.89 -22.74
C GLY A 485 -13.13 0.77 -23.60
N ASN A 486 -13.70 -0.43 -23.67
CA ASN A 486 -14.72 -0.77 -24.67
C ASN A 486 -16.11 -1.14 -24.10
N GLN A 487 -16.27 -1.19 -22.77
CA GLN A 487 -17.43 -1.75 -22.06
C GLN A 487 -17.94 -0.69 -21.03
N PRO A 488 -19.16 -0.80 -20.45
CA PRO A 488 -20.01 0.36 -20.17
C PRO A 488 -19.33 1.43 -19.30
N GLY A 489 -19.70 2.69 -19.54
CA GLY A 489 -18.89 3.86 -19.20
C GLY A 489 -19.01 4.28 -17.73
N LEU A 490 -19.02 5.58 -17.50
CA LEU A 490 -18.93 6.14 -16.15
C LEU A 490 -20.31 6.53 -15.62
N VAL A 491 -20.46 6.42 -14.30
CA VAL A 491 -21.58 7.03 -13.58
C VAL A 491 -21.02 7.99 -12.53
N LYS A 492 -21.31 9.28 -12.67
CA LYS A 492 -20.98 10.31 -11.69
C LYS A 492 -22.16 10.55 -10.76
N ARG A 493 -21.88 10.57 -9.46
CA ARG A 493 -22.79 10.92 -8.36
C ARG A 493 -22.06 11.80 -7.33
N GLY A 494 -22.78 12.25 -6.31
CA GLY A 494 -22.26 13.16 -5.29
C GLY A 494 -22.24 14.61 -5.76
N ALA A 495 -22.41 15.54 -4.83
CA ALA A 495 -22.69 16.94 -5.14
C ALA A 495 -21.47 17.72 -5.68
N ALA A 496 -20.25 17.23 -5.48
CA ALA A 496 -19.03 17.94 -5.84
C ALA A 496 -18.61 17.73 -7.30
N THR A 497 -17.53 18.41 -7.71
CA THR A 497 -17.03 18.41 -9.08
C THR A 497 -16.02 17.29 -9.32
N MET A 498 -16.24 16.51 -10.38
CA MET A 498 -15.25 15.60 -10.96
C MET A 498 -14.65 16.25 -12.20
N THR A 499 -13.33 16.43 -12.24
CA THR A 499 -12.64 17.06 -13.37
C THR A 499 -11.84 16.03 -14.16
N LEU A 500 -12.07 15.97 -15.48
CA LEU A 500 -11.32 15.13 -16.43
C LEU A 500 -10.45 16.02 -17.33
N ASN A 501 -9.14 15.98 -17.13
CA ASN A 501 -8.20 16.77 -17.93
C ASN A 501 -7.56 15.99 -19.09
N GLY A 502 -7.46 14.66 -18.97
CA GLY A 502 -6.90 13.78 -20.01
C GLY A 502 -7.83 13.50 -21.19
N ASP A 503 -7.34 12.70 -22.13
CA ASP A 503 -8.10 12.22 -23.28
C ASP A 503 -8.92 10.98 -22.90
N ASN A 504 -10.24 11.09 -23.00
CA ASN A 504 -11.19 10.08 -22.57
C ASN A 504 -11.73 9.32 -23.79
N MET A 505 -11.19 8.12 -24.02
CA MET A 505 -11.42 7.27 -25.20
C MET A 505 -12.25 6.02 -24.88
N TYR A 506 -12.89 5.95 -23.71
CA TYR A 506 -13.78 4.84 -23.39
C TYR A 506 -15.08 4.90 -24.20
N LEU A 507 -15.56 3.77 -24.68
CA LEU A 507 -16.72 3.70 -25.60
C LEU A 507 -18.07 3.55 -24.88
N GLY A 508 -18.13 3.61 -23.55
CA GLY A 508 -19.39 3.52 -22.82
C GLY A 508 -20.06 4.89 -22.61
N PHE A 509 -21.37 4.90 -22.35
CA PHE A 509 -22.09 6.13 -21.97
C PHE A 509 -21.59 6.71 -20.65
N THR A 510 -21.59 8.03 -20.57
CA THR A 510 -21.28 8.78 -19.34
C THR A 510 -22.57 9.29 -18.74
N ASN A 511 -22.91 8.85 -17.53
CA ASN A 511 -24.13 9.26 -16.84
C ASN A 511 -23.78 10.21 -15.70
N ILE A 512 -24.25 11.45 -15.78
CA ILE A 512 -24.13 12.43 -14.70
C ILE A 512 -25.46 12.46 -13.96
N ASN A 513 -25.48 11.88 -12.76
CA ASN A 513 -26.70 11.75 -11.95
C ASN A 513 -26.78 12.77 -10.81
N ASP A 514 -25.67 13.41 -10.45
CA ASP A 514 -25.59 14.42 -9.40
C ASP A 514 -24.25 15.19 -9.49
N GLY A 515 -24.26 16.43 -9.03
CA GLY A 515 -23.11 17.34 -9.05
C GLY A 515 -22.56 17.61 -10.46
N THR A 516 -21.30 18.00 -10.54
CA THR A 516 -20.68 18.45 -11.79
C THR A 516 -19.65 17.44 -12.32
N LEU A 517 -19.69 17.16 -13.61
CA LEU A 517 -18.58 16.59 -14.36
C LEU A 517 -18.00 17.67 -15.29
N SER A 518 -16.78 18.13 -15.01
CA SER A 518 -16.04 19.05 -15.87
C SER A 518 -15.13 18.25 -16.80
N ILE A 519 -15.33 18.36 -18.12
CA ILE A 519 -14.44 17.74 -19.12
C ILE A 519 -13.63 18.84 -19.80
N ASN A 520 -12.33 18.84 -19.57
CA ASN A 520 -11.39 19.83 -20.13
C ASN A 520 -10.54 19.26 -21.27
N GLY A 521 -10.31 17.95 -21.26
CA GLY A 521 -9.60 17.24 -22.32
C GLY A 521 -10.52 16.86 -23.49
N PHE A 522 -10.16 15.78 -24.16
CA PHE A 522 -10.96 15.19 -25.23
C PHE A 522 -11.92 14.13 -24.67
N HIS A 523 -13.11 13.99 -25.27
CA HIS A 523 -14.01 12.85 -25.04
C HIS A 523 -14.41 12.23 -26.39
N GLY A 524 -13.84 11.07 -26.70
CA GLY A 524 -14.07 10.31 -27.93
C GLY A 524 -15.10 9.18 -27.78
N GLY A 525 -15.78 9.13 -26.64
CA GLY A 525 -16.68 8.04 -26.26
C GLY A 525 -18.09 8.12 -26.85
N ASN A 526 -19.01 7.39 -26.23
CA ASN A 526 -20.45 7.52 -26.47
C ASN A 526 -21.03 8.73 -25.72
N ASP A 527 -22.32 8.98 -25.93
CA ASP A 527 -23.04 10.15 -25.44
C ASP A 527 -22.91 10.39 -23.94
N ILE A 528 -22.98 11.66 -23.59
CA ILE A 528 -23.02 12.13 -22.21
C ILE A 528 -24.47 12.41 -21.85
N LEU A 529 -25.00 11.64 -20.90
CA LEU A 529 -26.36 11.72 -20.41
C LEU A 529 -26.37 12.52 -19.11
N ILE A 530 -26.94 13.71 -19.15
CA ILE A 530 -27.09 14.58 -17.99
C ILE A 530 -28.51 14.39 -17.44
N ASN A 531 -28.62 13.70 -16.31
CA ASN A 531 -29.89 13.43 -15.65
C ASN A 531 -30.20 14.54 -14.62
N ASN A 532 -31.41 14.50 -14.05
CA ASN A 532 -31.83 15.43 -13.00
C ASN A 532 -30.80 15.53 -11.87
N GLY A 533 -30.34 16.74 -11.56
CA GLY A 533 -29.31 17.02 -10.56
C GLY A 533 -27.87 16.97 -11.08
N GLY A 534 -27.65 16.48 -12.30
CA GLY A 534 -26.34 16.47 -12.94
C GLY A 534 -26.04 17.75 -13.71
N THR A 535 -24.76 18.13 -13.74
CA THR A 535 -24.22 19.25 -14.53
C THR A 535 -23.04 18.78 -15.36
N LEU A 536 -23.04 19.09 -16.68
CA LEU A 536 -21.86 18.98 -17.53
C LEU A 536 -21.20 20.36 -17.67
N ALA A 537 -19.90 20.42 -17.40
CA ALA A 537 -19.08 21.62 -17.50
C ALA A 537 -17.78 21.35 -18.26
N GLY A 538 -16.93 22.38 -18.37
CA GLY A 538 -15.55 22.28 -18.87
C GLY A 538 -15.34 22.87 -20.26
N THR A 539 -14.09 22.89 -20.69
CA THR A 539 -13.64 23.50 -21.95
C THR A 539 -13.26 22.48 -23.04
N GLY A 540 -13.65 21.23 -22.84
CA GLY A 540 -13.20 20.10 -23.66
C GLY A 540 -13.78 20.06 -25.06
N THR A 541 -13.26 19.11 -25.84
CA THR A 541 -13.80 18.76 -27.16
C THR A 541 -14.41 17.36 -27.11
N LEU A 542 -15.71 17.29 -27.36
CA LEU A 542 -16.51 16.07 -27.29
C LEU A 542 -16.88 15.64 -28.71
N VAL A 543 -16.57 14.40 -29.09
CA VAL A 543 -17.12 13.79 -30.33
C VAL A 543 -18.51 13.22 -30.08
N SER A 544 -18.86 13.03 -28.81
CA SER A 544 -20.13 12.49 -28.36
C SER A 544 -21.24 13.54 -28.34
N ASP A 545 -22.48 13.06 -28.33
CA ASP A 545 -23.63 13.94 -28.15
C ASP A 545 -23.81 14.31 -26.68
N ILE A 546 -24.19 15.56 -26.45
CA ILE A 546 -24.65 16.05 -25.15
C ILE A 546 -26.16 15.82 -25.08
N VAL A 547 -26.64 15.06 -24.10
CA VAL A 547 -28.07 14.78 -23.91
C VAL A 547 -28.51 15.22 -22.53
N ALA A 548 -29.03 16.45 -22.43
CA ALA A 548 -29.56 17.02 -21.21
C ALA A 548 -31.05 16.67 -21.04
N ARG A 549 -31.34 15.84 -20.03
CA ARG A 549 -32.70 15.42 -19.69
C ARG A 549 -33.37 16.42 -18.74
N ASP A 550 -34.62 16.18 -18.40
CA ASP A 550 -35.35 16.98 -17.40
C ASP A 550 -34.52 17.15 -16.11
N GLY A 551 -34.29 18.40 -15.72
CA GLY A 551 -33.44 18.80 -14.58
C GLY A 551 -31.92 18.67 -14.79
N GLY A 552 -31.46 18.28 -15.98
CA GLY A 552 -30.03 18.24 -16.33
C GLY A 552 -29.53 19.61 -16.78
N ILE A 553 -28.28 19.94 -16.42
CA ILE A 553 -27.68 21.26 -16.66
C ILE A 553 -26.41 21.12 -17.52
N VAL A 554 -26.22 22.05 -18.46
CA VAL A 554 -24.97 22.21 -19.22
C VAL A 554 -24.46 23.64 -19.03
N THR A 555 -23.21 23.78 -18.59
CA THR A 555 -22.53 25.06 -18.33
C THR A 555 -21.18 25.05 -19.06
N PRO A 556 -21.10 25.50 -20.32
CA PRO A 556 -19.84 25.49 -21.06
C PRO A 556 -18.74 26.27 -20.34
N GLY A 557 -17.60 25.65 -20.05
CA GLY A 557 -16.50 26.28 -19.32
C GLY A 557 -16.39 25.87 -17.84
N ASN A 558 -15.39 26.43 -17.16
CA ASN A 558 -15.15 26.31 -15.72
C ASN A 558 -15.02 27.73 -15.12
N GLY A 559 -16.11 28.48 -15.17
CA GLY A 559 -16.04 29.91 -15.44
C GLY A 559 -16.10 30.14 -16.96
N ILE A 560 -15.59 31.28 -17.41
CA ILE A 560 -15.62 31.65 -18.84
C ILE A 560 -14.90 30.62 -19.72
N GLY A 561 -15.62 30.00 -20.65
CA GLY A 561 -15.02 28.97 -21.50
C GLY A 561 -15.75 28.62 -22.79
N THR A 562 -15.20 27.67 -23.55
CA THR A 562 -15.85 27.12 -24.73
C THR A 562 -15.89 25.61 -24.62
N LEU A 563 -17.09 25.04 -24.65
CA LEU A 563 -17.30 23.59 -24.77
C LEU A 563 -17.63 23.27 -26.22
N THR A 564 -16.96 22.27 -26.79
CA THR A 564 -17.22 21.81 -28.17
C THR A 564 -17.83 20.43 -28.17
N ALA A 565 -18.88 20.18 -28.95
CA ALA A 565 -19.50 18.86 -29.08
C ALA A 565 -19.95 18.52 -30.53
N ALA A 566 -20.35 17.26 -30.76
CA ALA A 566 -20.96 16.86 -32.03
C ALA A 566 -22.37 17.43 -32.16
N ASN A 567 -23.31 16.91 -31.37
CA ASN A 567 -24.68 17.41 -31.28
C ASN A 567 -25.02 17.70 -29.80
N ALA A 568 -26.10 18.45 -29.59
CA ALA A 568 -26.67 18.61 -28.26
C ALA A 568 -28.20 18.55 -28.30
N GLU A 569 -28.78 17.77 -27.38
CA GLU A 569 -30.22 17.64 -27.15
C GLU A 569 -30.57 18.18 -25.76
N PHE A 570 -31.52 19.10 -25.70
CA PHE A 570 -32.05 19.69 -24.48
C PHE A 570 -33.54 19.37 -24.35
N ALA A 571 -33.87 18.41 -23.49
CA ALA A 571 -35.24 18.02 -23.21
C ALA A 571 -36.01 19.10 -22.42
N ALA A 572 -37.33 18.97 -22.37
CA ALA A 572 -38.17 19.82 -21.51
C ALA A 572 -37.65 19.78 -20.06
N GLY A 573 -37.51 20.95 -19.43
CA GLY A 573 -37.02 21.09 -18.05
C GLY A 573 -35.49 21.02 -17.88
N SER A 574 -34.71 20.79 -18.95
CA SER A 574 -33.25 20.91 -18.91
C SER A 574 -32.80 22.38 -18.95
N THR A 575 -31.56 22.65 -18.55
CA THR A 575 -30.98 24.02 -18.55
C THR A 575 -29.65 24.07 -19.30
N LEU A 576 -29.49 25.08 -20.15
CA LEU A 576 -28.22 25.49 -20.74
C LEU A 576 -27.87 26.87 -20.19
N SER A 577 -26.79 26.97 -19.40
CA SER A 577 -26.40 28.20 -18.71
C SER A 577 -25.12 28.79 -19.30
N PHE A 578 -25.07 30.12 -19.43
CA PHE A 578 -23.92 30.87 -19.96
C PHE A 578 -23.51 32.00 -19.03
N GLU A 579 -22.23 32.04 -18.69
CA GLU A 579 -21.57 33.11 -17.97
C GLU A 579 -21.04 34.21 -18.91
N LEU A 580 -21.23 35.46 -18.52
CA LEU A 580 -20.86 36.66 -19.27
C LEU A 580 -20.02 37.57 -18.36
N LEU A 581 -18.74 37.72 -18.66
CA LEU A 581 -17.82 38.61 -17.94
C LEU A 581 -17.51 39.89 -18.73
N SER A 582 -17.42 39.79 -20.05
CA SER A 582 -17.23 40.93 -20.96
C SER A 582 -17.74 40.61 -22.37
N ILE A 583 -17.69 41.57 -23.29
CA ILE A 583 -18.00 41.34 -24.72
C ILE A 583 -17.00 40.39 -25.43
N THR A 584 -15.90 40.03 -24.77
CA THR A 584 -14.88 39.11 -25.29
C THR A 584 -14.70 37.86 -24.45
N GLU A 585 -15.16 37.88 -23.20
CA GLU A 585 -15.04 36.79 -22.23
C GLU A 585 -16.44 36.38 -21.78
N PHE A 586 -16.93 35.33 -22.43
CA PHE A 586 -18.23 34.73 -22.15
C PHE A 586 -18.26 33.29 -22.64
N ASP A 587 -19.16 32.51 -22.07
CA ASP A 587 -19.30 31.10 -22.37
C ASP A 587 -19.80 30.84 -23.78
N LYS A 588 -19.32 29.74 -24.37
CA LYS A 588 -19.72 29.30 -25.71
C LYS A 588 -19.93 27.80 -25.78
N LEU A 589 -21.01 27.39 -26.44
CA LEU A 589 -21.24 26.02 -26.87
C LEU A 589 -21.07 25.91 -28.38
N VAL A 590 -20.04 25.20 -28.84
CA VAL A 590 -19.74 25.04 -30.27
C VAL A 590 -20.12 23.63 -30.70
N LEU A 591 -21.09 23.50 -31.60
CA LEU A 591 -21.55 22.23 -32.13
C LEU A 591 -21.16 22.09 -33.60
N SER A 592 -20.59 20.94 -33.94
CA SER A 592 -20.32 20.60 -35.35
C SER A 592 -21.57 20.06 -36.08
N GLY A 593 -22.64 19.77 -35.35
CA GLY A 593 -23.87 19.18 -35.86
C GLY A 593 -25.11 19.96 -35.46
N THR A 594 -26.09 19.24 -34.92
CA THR A 594 -27.43 19.74 -34.61
C THR A 594 -27.56 20.19 -33.15
N LEU A 595 -28.23 21.32 -32.95
CA LEU A 595 -28.81 21.71 -31.66
C LEU A 595 -30.30 21.36 -31.65
N ASP A 596 -30.71 20.38 -30.85
CA ASP A 596 -32.11 20.06 -30.60
C ASP A 596 -32.56 20.67 -29.27
N MET A 597 -33.51 21.60 -29.32
CA MET A 597 -33.95 22.39 -28.19
C MET A 597 -35.47 22.29 -28.02
N SER A 598 -35.91 21.63 -26.95
CA SER A 598 -37.30 21.67 -26.53
C SER A 598 -37.72 23.11 -26.21
N PRO A 599 -38.95 23.54 -26.59
CA PRO A 599 -39.48 24.84 -26.17
C PRO A 599 -39.54 25.01 -24.64
N ASP A 600 -39.62 23.91 -23.89
CA ASP A 600 -39.69 23.92 -22.44
C ASP A 600 -38.31 23.73 -21.78
N ALA A 601 -37.22 23.72 -22.55
CA ALA A 601 -35.87 23.84 -22.02
C ALA A 601 -35.55 25.31 -21.67
N ILE A 602 -34.62 25.51 -20.74
CA ILE A 602 -34.28 26.82 -20.20
C ILE A 602 -32.90 27.22 -20.73
N VAL A 603 -32.79 28.43 -21.28
CA VAL A 603 -31.50 29.10 -21.44
C VAL A 603 -31.33 30.09 -20.30
N GLU A 604 -30.28 29.94 -19.52
CA GLU A 604 -29.95 30.83 -18.40
C GLU A 604 -28.73 31.69 -18.75
N LEU A 605 -28.78 32.97 -18.37
CA LEU A 605 -27.66 33.89 -18.50
C LEU A 605 -27.21 34.35 -17.12
N ILE A 606 -25.91 34.34 -16.88
CA ILE A 606 -25.30 34.78 -15.63
C ILE A 606 -24.31 35.91 -15.95
N LEU A 607 -24.51 37.06 -15.30
CA LEU A 607 -23.56 38.17 -15.37
C LEU A 607 -22.54 38.02 -14.23
N VAL A 608 -21.26 37.85 -14.58
CA VAL A 608 -20.16 37.62 -13.63
C VAL A 608 -19.52 38.95 -13.24
N ASP A 609 -18.98 39.06 -12.02
CA ASP A 609 -18.22 40.22 -11.52
C ASP A 609 -18.90 41.59 -11.70
N SER A 610 -20.22 41.62 -11.52
CA SER A 610 -21.06 42.82 -11.70
C SER A 610 -21.04 43.37 -13.14
N TYR A 611 -20.67 42.56 -14.13
CA TYR A 611 -20.71 42.94 -15.53
C TYR A 611 -22.12 43.43 -15.91
N GLN A 612 -22.16 44.50 -16.71
CA GLN A 612 -23.38 45.10 -17.21
C GLN A 612 -23.22 45.37 -18.70
N PRO A 613 -23.81 44.51 -19.54
CA PRO A 613 -23.85 44.71 -20.98
C PRO A 613 -24.46 46.08 -21.36
N LEU A 614 -23.87 46.73 -22.36
CA LEU A 614 -24.30 48.01 -22.90
C LEU A 614 -25.13 47.83 -24.17
N ILE A 615 -25.94 48.83 -24.51
CA ILE A 615 -26.69 48.85 -25.76
C ILE A 615 -25.73 48.75 -26.95
N GLY A 616 -25.96 47.76 -27.82
CA GLY A 616 -25.11 47.43 -28.96
C GLY A 616 -24.21 46.22 -28.74
N ASP A 617 -24.03 45.78 -27.49
CA ASP A 617 -23.25 44.58 -27.19
C ASP A 617 -23.88 43.33 -27.80
N THR A 618 -23.02 42.42 -28.25
CA THR A 618 -23.40 41.21 -28.96
C THR A 618 -22.57 40.04 -28.44
N PHE A 619 -23.25 38.94 -28.12
CA PHE A 619 -22.64 37.71 -27.61
C PHE A 619 -23.03 36.55 -28.50
N LYS A 620 -22.03 35.85 -29.03
CA LYS A 620 -22.20 34.68 -29.89
C LYS A 620 -22.07 33.42 -29.04
N LEU A 621 -23.16 33.04 -28.38
CA LEU A 621 -23.18 32.04 -27.32
C LEU A 621 -23.09 30.60 -27.86
N PHE A 622 -23.52 30.37 -29.09
CA PHE A 622 -23.36 29.05 -29.69
C PHE A 622 -23.25 29.05 -31.21
N ASP A 623 -22.57 28.02 -31.68
CA ASP A 623 -22.46 27.65 -33.09
C ASP A 623 -23.08 26.28 -33.30
N PHE A 624 -23.81 26.11 -34.39
CA PHE A 624 -24.40 24.84 -34.82
C PHE A 624 -24.63 24.86 -36.33
N ASN A 625 -24.70 23.68 -36.95
CA ASN A 625 -25.01 23.55 -38.38
C ASN A 625 -26.51 23.58 -38.66
N SER A 626 -27.32 23.05 -37.75
CA SER A 626 -28.79 23.10 -37.83
C SER A 626 -29.41 23.14 -36.44
N MET A 627 -30.61 23.72 -36.35
CA MET A 627 -31.40 23.71 -35.13
C MET A 627 -32.70 22.95 -35.36
N VAL A 628 -33.06 22.10 -34.41
CA VAL A 628 -34.36 21.46 -34.28
C VAL A 628 -35.05 22.04 -33.04
N GLY A 629 -36.36 22.27 -33.12
CA GLY A 629 -37.12 22.91 -32.06
C GLY A 629 -36.94 24.43 -31.99
N SER A 630 -37.01 25.01 -30.80
CA SER A 630 -36.94 26.45 -30.58
C SER A 630 -36.62 26.81 -29.12
N PHE A 631 -35.99 27.95 -28.90
CA PHE A 631 -35.88 28.54 -27.56
C PHE A 631 -37.25 29.05 -27.08
N GLY A 632 -37.80 28.46 -26.01
CA GLY A 632 -39.05 28.96 -25.41
C GLY A 632 -38.82 29.80 -24.16
N SER A 633 -38.07 29.32 -23.17
CA SER A 633 -37.77 30.06 -21.94
C SER A 633 -36.32 30.54 -21.90
N VAL A 634 -36.12 31.87 -21.81
CA VAL A 634 -34.80 32.47 -21.55
C VAL A 634 -34.86 33.25 -20.24
N VAL A 635 -34.09 32.80 -19.26
CA VAL A 635 -33.93 33.43 -17.95
C VAL A 635 -32.69 34.33 -18.02
N ALA A 636 -32.92 35.64 -18.01
CA ALA A 636 -31.86 36.63 -18.17
C ALA A 636 -31.93 37.70 -17.06
N PRO A 637 -30.79 38.12 -16.48
CA PRO A 637 -30.75 39.19 -15.50
C PRO A 637 -31.23 40.52 -16.08
N THR A 638 -31.79 41.39 -15.22
CA THR A 638 -32.16 42.74 -15.63
C THR A 638 -30.90 43.56 -15.95
N LEU A 639 -30.93 44.27 -17.07
CA LEU A 639 -29.86 45.17 -17.46
C LEU A 639 -30.08 46.57 -16.88
N SER A 640 -29.00 47.23 -16.47
CA SER A 640 -29.01 48.65 -16.09
C SER A 640 -29.31 49.57 -17.26
N GLN A 641 -28.97 49.15 -18.49
CA GLN A 641 -29.29 49.85 -19.73
C GLN A 641 -29.75 48.88 -20.81
N GLY A 642 -30.81 49.26 -21.55
CA GLY A 642 -31.34 48.45 -22.64
C GLY A 642 -32.15 47.23 -22.18
N VAL A 643 -32.42 46.34 -23.13
CA VAL A 643 -33.09 45.05 -22.94
C VAL A 643 -32.40 43.99 -23.78
N TRP A 644 -32.48 42.74 -23.33
CA TRP A 644 -32.04 41.59 -24.11
C TRP A 644 -32.88 41.40 -25.38
N ASP A 645 -32.22 41.10 -26.48
CA ASP A 645 -32.81 40.76 -27.77
C ASP A 645 -32.38 39.36 -28.19
N PHE A 646 -33.35 38.45 -28.16
CA PHE A 646 -33.16 37.02 -28.44
C PHE A 646 -33.53 36.62 -29.87
N ARG A 647 -33.89 37.57 -30.75
CA ARG A 647 -34.42 37.27 -32.10
C ARG A 647 -33.46 36.43 -32.96
N ASP A 648 -32.16 36.65 -32.79
CA ASP A 648 -31.11 36.00 -33.57
C ASP A 648 -30.51 34.78 -32.84
N LEU A 649 -31.01 34.44 -31.65
CA LEU A 649 -30.53 33.35 -30.81
C LEU A 649 -30.85 32.00 -31.45
N GLY A 650 -32.08 31.80 -31.93
CA GLY A 650 -32.55 30.60 -32.64
C GLY A 650 -31.96 30.38 -34.04
N THR A 651 -31.41 31.41 -34.67
CA THR A 651 -30.97 31.36 -36.07
C THR A 651 -29.46 31.39 -36.20
N THR A 652 -28.80 32.19 -35.37
CA THR A 652 -27.36 32.43 -35.43
C THR A 652 -26.68 32.26 -34.07
N GLY A 653 -27.38 31.82 -33.02
CA GLY A 653 -26.81 31.72 -31.68
C GLY A 653 -26.32 33.04 -31.09
N THR A 654 -26.85 34.16 -31.58
CA THR A 654 -26.40 35.50 -31.21
C THR A 654 -27.42 36.20 -30.32
N LEU A 655 -26.97 36.62 -29.15
CA LEU A 655 -27.68 37.46 -28.19
C LEU A 655 -27.24 38.92 -28.35
N ARG A 656 -28.17 39.87 -28.25
CA ARG A 656 -27.86 41.30 -28.31
C ARG A 656 -28.48 42.07 -27.15
N VAL A 657 -27.92 43.25 -26.89
CA VAL A 657 -28.54 44.27 -26.06
C VAL A 657 -29.01 45.42 -26.93
N VAL A 658 -30.30 45.74 -26.85
CA VAL A 658 -30.91 46.81 -27.65
C VAL A 658 -31.55 47.86 -26.74
N ALA A 659 -31.79 49.06 -27.28
CA ALA A 659 -32.52 50.09 -26.54
C ALA A 659 -33.95 49.62 -26.21
N VAL A 660 -34.47 50.03 -25.05
CA VAL A 660 -35.87 49.81 -24.69
C VAL A 660 -36.75 50.47 -25.78
N PRO A 661 -37.68 49.74 -26.42
CA PRO A 661 -38.55 50.34 -27.43
C PRO A 661 -39.36 51.49 -26.82
N GLU A 662 -39.27 52.70 -27.38
CA GLU A 662 -40.04 53.83 -26.84
C GLU A 662 -41.56 53.57 -27.00
N PRO A 663 -42.37 53.90 -25.97
CA PRO A 663 -43.81 53.56 -25.93
C PRO A 663 -44.67 54.21 -27.02
N MET A 664 -44.13 55.15 -27.82
CA MET A 664 -44.91 55.85 -28.85
C MET A 664 -45.14 55.03 -30.13
N SER A 665 -44.43 53.92 -30.35
CA SER A 665 -44.61 53.08 -31.55
C SER A 665 -45.96 52.35 -31.60
N LEU A 666 -46.57 52.07 -30.43
CA LEU A 666 -47.89 51.44 -30.31
C LEU A 666 -49.04 52.46 -30.31
N GLY A 667 -48.79 53.71 -29.89
CA GLY A 667 -49.80 54.77 -29.89
C GLY A 667 -50.22 55.22 -31.30
N PHE A 668 -49.31 55.20 -32.28
CA PHE A 668 -49.61 55.65 -33.64
C PHE A 668 -50.48 54.66 -34.44
N LEU A 669 -50.53 53.38 -34.08
CA LEU A 669 -51.43 52.40 -34.75
C LEU A 669 -52.90 52.57 -34.34
N LEU A 670 -53.15 53.02 -33.10
CA LEU A 670 -54.50 53.33 -32.59
C LEU A 670 -55.02 54.70 -33.04
N ILE A 671 -54.13 55.68 -33.24
CA ILE A 671 -54.51 57.00 -33.78
C ILE A 671 -54.75 56.93 -35.30
N GLY A 672 -53.98 56.11 -36.04
CA GLY A 672 -54.15 55.91 -37.47
C GLY A 672 -55.49 55.28 -37.86
N SER A 673 -56.02 54.37 -37.03
CA SER A 673 -57.30 53.68 -37.28
C SER A 673 -58.53 54.55 -36.95
N VAL A 674 -58.43 55.50 -36.01
CA VAL A 674 -59.51 56.48 -35.72
C VAL A 674 -59.58 57.60 -36.77
N VAL A 675 -58.45 58.03 -37.34
CA VAL A 675 -58.42 59.09 -38.35
C VAL A 675 -58.96 58.62 -39.71
N VAL A 676 -58.75 57.35 -40.10
CA VAL A 676 -59.31 56.80 -41.35
C VAL A 676 -60.83 56.60 -41.28
N ALA A 677 -61.38 56.25 -40.11
CA ALA A 677 -62.84 56.19 -39.92
C ALA A 677 -63.51 57.59 -39.84
N GLY A 678 -62.80 58.59 -39.30
CA GLY A 678 -63.29 59.97 -39.20
C GLY A 678 -63.33 60.72 -40.53
N VAL A 679 -62.38 60.48 -41.44
CA VAL A 679 -62.29 61.17 -42.74
C VAL A 679 -63.28 60.60 -43.78
N TYR A 680 -63.70 59.33 -43.67
CA TYR A 680 -64.68 58.76 -44.58
C TYR A 680 -66.12 59.29 -44.35
N ARG A 681 -66.43 59.81 -43.15
CA ARG A 681 -67.78 60.31 -42.81
C ARG A 681 -68.05 61.77 -43.21
N ARG A 682 -67.04 62.54 -43.65
CA ARG A 682 -67.18 63.98 -43.99
C ARG A 682 -67.29 64.31 -45.48
N ARG A 683 -67.33 63.31 -46.38
CA ARG A 683 -67.53 63.52 -47.83
C ARG A 683 -68.95 63.24 -48.36
N ARG A 684 -69.95 63.09 -47.48
CA ARG A 684 -71.37 63.12 -47.86
C ARG A 684 -72.14 64.06 -46.96
N ARG A 685 -72.16 65.35 -47.34
CA ARG A 685 -73.25 66.29 -47.13
C ARG A 685 -73.05 67.49 -48.04
#